data_AF-M1VHH2-F1
#
_entry.id   AF-M1VHH2-F1
#
_cell.length_a   1.000
_cell.length_b   1.000
_cell.length_c   1.000
_cell.angle_alpha   90.00
_cell.angle_beta   90.00
_cell.angle_gamma   90.00
#
_symmetry.space_group_name_H-M   'P 1'
#
loop_
_entity.id
_entity.type
_entity.pdbx_description
1 polymer ?
#
loop_
_entity_poly.entity_id
_entity_poly.type
_entity_poly.pdbx_seq_one_letter_code
_entity_poly.pdbx_strand_id
1 'polypeptide(L)'
;MSTMLGCRFGGVLEGSVFGLRGAVWRRVFSPPRGLCRAAFSTSTPEGSDQSASSVESSGPVPQNASETSRIGTLWDREPGGGSPTSAAVVDAILQRAQFETEALSLAGGTTGEARRRQEQARIENQIRRIMHEELPPHCRLEARDVVWVSDDLCFVGVGLLTNFAGFRYAMSRRLYRARRVAAVRDIFDRNTKDRATLQDVFKIVTDDVAAMLTSIQEPPQARLVNDYMLPANLTPLPSRQHSASSSLDAAGQENAAPTVAEQTPNDADLMTDAARFLSDQSGPLNTPHMGEFILGRHDVDFVEYLHELGIRIVPVENKTELDQMEPATIPIQQSTNHLLMVAPTAFEPNLYAAHDNYFMHDPSAVVAGLKHQPDDAEQTTSTTGAQDKLVSIRRQVLNEFAQLYYQIVQKIGARVHLFTHDKYHDAPDSVFPNNWFSTHTDLEVGECTLVLYPMKSPNRRRERRPEFLSRLHSFRRYTHVYDLTREEVSKTPRYLEGTGSLVLDRPHRTAYMAISERSDQKLARTWARVMGYEVIPFHATDGHGRPIYHTNVMMCIGTHVAVFCAESVEDSRERALILDRLRSTGHEVVTITREQMCHFCGNVLEIESRYGRPVMAMSTGAYHAFTPEQRQVLREHLDDLVHADIRTIEVVGGGGVRCSIAELM
;
A
#
# COMPACT_ATOMS: atom_id res chain seq x y z
N MET A 1 44.67 -18.85 -46.83
CA MET A 1 44.30 -18.12 -48.06
C MET A 1 43.20 -17.15 -47.65
N SER A 2 43.51 -15.88 -47.36
CA SER A 2 43.71 -14.81 -48.37
C SER A 2 42.40 -14.57 -49.13
N THR A 3 41.81 -13.38 -49.12
CA THR A 3 42.49 -12.08 -49.35
C THR A 3 41.90 -10.93 -48.51
N MET A 4 42.73 -9.96 -48.12
CA MET A 4 42.26 -8.63 -47.67
C MET A 4 41.89 -7.77 -48.88
N LEU A 5 41.00 -6.79 -48.70
CA LEU A 5 41.13 -5.48 -49.34
C LEU A 5 40.38 -4.42 -48.52
N GLY A 6 40.88 -3.19 -48.47
CA GLY A 6 40.22 -2.09 -47.76
C GLY A 6 40.75 -0.70 -48.14
N CYS A 7 39.90 0.30 -47.95
CA CYS A 7 40.14 1.76 -47.88
C CYS A 7 38.89 2.36 -47.17
N ARG A 8 38.95 3.22 -46.13
CA ARG A 8 39.47 4.62 -46.05
C ARG A 8 38.76 5.54 -47.06
N PHE A 9 38.16 6.70 -46.74
CA PHE A 9 37.89 7.51 -45.52
C PHE A 9 36.59 8.36 -45.78
N GLY A 10 35.96 9.13 -44.88
CA GLY A 10 36.19 9.45 -43.45
C GLY A 10 35.43 10.76 -43.04
N GLY A 11 35.00 10.89 -41.79
CA GLY A 11 34.27 12.05 -41.21
C GLY A 11 33.53 11.67 -39.90
N VAL A 12 33.91 12.01 -38.64
CA VAL A 12 34.17 13.34 -37.99
C VAL A 12 32.81 14.02 -37.69
N LEU A 13 32.27 14.18 -36.45
CA LEU A 13 32.79 14.18 -35.05
C LEU A 13 31.76 13.71 -33.99
N GLU A 14 32.27 13.33 -32.80
CA GLU A 14 31.81 13.57 -31.39
C GLU A 14 30.33 13.38 -30.96
N GLY A 15 30.01 12.93 -29.73
CA GLY A 15 30.83 12.52 -28.57
C GLY A 15 30.03 11.60 -27.62
N SER A 16 30.60 10.51 -27.13
CA SER A 16 31.24 10.41 -25.80
C SER A 16 30.28 10.28 -24.60
N VAL A 17 30.02 9.03 -24.18
CA VAL A 17 29.68 8.69 -22.78
C VAL A 17 30.66 7.60 -22.33
N PHE A 18 31.19 7.75 -21.12
CA PHE A 18 32.21 6.88 -20.53
C PHE A 18 31.68 5.47 -20.24
N GLY A 19 32.52 4.46 -20.46
CA GLY A 19 32.33 3.12 -19.91
C GLY A 19 33.20 2.89 -18.69
N LEU A 20 32.73 2.05 -17.75
CA LEU A 20 33.56 1.44 -16.71
C LEU A 20 33.37 -0.07 -16.69
N ARG A 21 34.49 -0.77 -16.62
CA ARG A 21 34.60 -2.21 -16.35
C ARG A 21 34.17 -2.44 -14.89
N GLY A 22 33.56 -3.55 -14.47
CA GLY A 22 33.66 -4.91 -14.97
C GLY A 22 34.34 -5.77 -13.89
N ALA A 23 33.56 -6.57 -13.16
CA ALA A 23 34.03 -7.47 -12.12
C ALA A 23 33.30 -8.82 -12.21
N VAL A 24 34.01 -9.88 -12.57
CA VAL A 24 33.47 -11.24 -12.70
C VAL A 24 33.80 -12.02 -11.43
N TRP A 25 32.80 -12.34 -10.62
CA TRP A 25 32.94 -13.28 -9.51
C TRP A 25 32.38 -14.65 -9.89
N ARG A 26 33.28 -15.61 -10.13
CA ARG A 26 32.93 -17.04 -10.12
C ARG A 26 32.71 -17.48 -8.68
N ARG A 27 31.57 -18.09 -8.37
CA ARG A 27 31.43 -18.98 -7.20
C ARG A 27 31.07 -20.39 -7.66
N VAL A 28 31.76 -21.35 -7.06
CA VAL A 28 31.68 -22.78 -7.35
C VAL A 28 30.61 -23.40 -6.44
N PHE A 29 29.70 -24.18 -7.02
CA PHE A 29 28.76 -25.00 -6.25
C PHE A 29 29.40 -26.32 -5.84
N SER A 30 29.13 -26.74 -4.60
CA SER A 30 29.35 -28.12 -4.13
C SER A 30 28.23 -28.45 -3.12
N PRO A 31 27.50 -29.55 -3.26
CA PRO A 31 26.35 -29.87 -2.41
C PRO A 31 26.72 -30.83 -1.26
N PRO A 32 26.03 -30.79 -0.11
CA PRO A 32 25.94 -31.92 0.79
C PRO A 32 24.77 -32.85 0.41
N ARG A 33 25.04 -34.16 0.44
CA ARG A 33 24.03 -35.22 0.34
C ARG A 33 23.62 -35.70 1.74
N GLY A 34 22.39 -36.19 1.84
CA GLY A 34 21.94 -37.14 2.85
C GLY A 34 20.79 -36.62 3.71
N LEU A 35 19.82 -37.42 4.14
CA LEU A 35 19.43 -38.79 3.79
C LEU A 35 18.11 -39.01 4.58
N CYS A 36 17.15 -39.74 4.01
CA CYS A 36 15.81 -39.90 4.59
C CYS A 36 15.81 -40.62 5.95
N ARG A 37 14.81 -40.33 6.78
CA ARG A 37 14.05 -41.37 7.49
C ARG A 37 12.63 -40.91 7.81
N ALA A 38 11.65 -41.75 7.50
CA ALA A 38 10.24 -41.55 7.79
C ALA A 38 9.86 -42.18 9.14
N ALA A 39 8.79 -41.68 9.76
CA ALA A 39 8.03 -42.39 10.76
C ALA A 39 6.54 -41.99 10.64
N PHE A 40 5.69 -42.95 10.30
CA PHE A 40 4.25 -42.86 10.52
C PHE A 40 3.96 -43.17 11.99
N SER A 41 3.00 -42.45 12.60
CA SER A 41 2.26 -42.98 13.75
C SER A 41 0.84 -42.43 13.77
N THR A 42 -0.13 -43.32 13.59
CA THR A 42 -1.57 -43.09 13.72
C THR A 42 -2.01 -43.23 15.17
N SER A 43 -2.85 -42.31 15.69
CA SER A 43 -3.73 -42.60 16.83
C SER A 43 -4.83 -41.53 17.01
N THR A 44 -6.09 -41.92 16.79
CA THR A 44 -7.26 -41.37 17.51
C THR A 44 -7.36 -42.03 18.90
N PRO A 45 -8.01 -41.40 19.90
CA PRO A 45 -9.46 -41.56 20.17
C PRO A 45 -10.18 -40.20 20.39
N GLU A 46 -11.45 -39.99 20.02
CA GLU A 46 -12.71 -40.42 20.67
C GLU A 46 -13.01 -39.87 22.09
N GLY A 47 -14.17 -39.19 22.22
CA GLY A 47 -14.92 -38.94 23.47
C GLY A 47 -14.60 -37.62 24.19
N SER A 48 -15.54 -36.74 24.54
CA SER A 48 -16.93 -36.97 24.96
C SER A 48 -17.77 -35.68 25.00
N ASP A 49 -19.05 -35.75 24.64
CA ASP A 49 -20.07 -34.74 24.96
C ASP A 49 -20.24 -34.52 26.47
N GLN A 50 -20.51 -33.28 26.90
CA GLN A 50 -21.43 -33.03 28.01
C GLN A 50 -22.01 -31.60 28.07
N SER A 51 -23.30 -31.52 27.73
CA SER A 51 -24.33 -30.64 28.31
C SER A 51 -23.98 -29.19 28.67
N ALA A 52 -24.46 -28.26 27.85
CA ALA A 52 -24.76 -26.89 28.29
C ALA A 52 -26.03 -26.86 29.16
N SER A 53 -26.01 -26.12 30.27
CA SER A 53 -27.17 -25.82 31.10
C SER A 53 -27.51 -24.33 31.04
N SER A 54 -28.74 -24.04 30.63
CA SER A 54 -29.31 -22.68 30.54
C SER A 54 -29.62 -22.11 31.93
N VAL A 55 -29.19 -20.87 32.19
CA VAL A 55 -29.76 -20.03 33.25
C VAL A 55 -29.97 -18.62 32.72
N GLU A 56 -31.22 -18.27 32.44
CA GLU A 56 -31.64 -16.88 32.29
C GLU A 56 -31.67 -16.21 33.67
N SER A 57 -31.24 -14.95 33.75
CA SER A 57 -31.69 -14.06 34.82
C SER A 57 -31.76 -12.61 34.34
N SER A 58 -32.92 -12.00 34.52
CA SER A 58 -33.24 -10.64 34.09
C SER A 58 -33.19 -9.68 35.28
N GLY A 59 -32.56 -8.51 35.10
CA GLY A 59 -32.45 -7.47 36.12
C GLY A 59 -32.07 -6.12 35.49
N PRO A 60 -32.61 -4.98 35.95
CA PRO A 60 -32.67 -3.76 35.14
C PRO A 60 -31.45 -2.82 35.28
N VAL A 61 -31.15 -2.11 34.20
CA VAL A 61 -30.15 -1.01 34.15
C VAL A 61 -30.85 0.34 34.36
N PRO A 62 -30.39 1.21 35.28
CA PRO A 62 -30.90 2.57 35.40
C PRO A 62 -30.24 3.54 34.41
N GLN A 63 -31.04 4.40 33.79
CA GLN A 63 -30.58 5.49 32.93
C GLN A 63 -30.08 6.68 33.77
N ASN A 64 -28.89 7.20 33.46
CA ASN A 64 -28.61 8.65 33.32
C ASN A 64 -27.10 8.93 33.14
N ALA A 65 -26.72 9.41 31.96
CA ALA A 65 -25.54 10.23 31.74
C ALA A 65 -25.73 11.06 30.45
N SER A 66 -25.98 12.35 30.61
CA SER A 66 -26.12 13.30 29.51
C SER A 66 -24.80 14.05 29.24
N GLU A 67 -24.63 14.48 28.00
CA GLU A 67 -23.68 15.54 27.57
C GLU A 67 -22.17 15.25 27.70
N THR A 68 -21.64 14.56 26.68
CA THR A 68 -20.36 14.95 26.06
C THR A 68 -20.57 15.35 24.59
N SER A 69 -19.78 16.31 24.12
CA SER A 69 -20.14 17.16 22.98
C SER A 69 -19.64 16.65 21.63
N ARG A 70 -20.59 16.38 20.73
CA ARG A 70 -20.65 16.91 19.35
C ARG A 70 -19.31 17.25 18.66
N ILE A 71 -18.57 16.25 18.19
CA ILE A 71 -18.00 16.21 16.82
C ILE A 71 -18.21 14.78 16.33
N GLY A 72 -19.33 14.54 15.65
CA GLY A 72 -19.76 13.21 15.21
C GLY A 72 -21.18 13.29 14.66
N THR A 73 -21.50 12.41 13.71
CA THR A 73 -22.72 12.40 12.88
C THR A 73 -22.82 13.53 11.83
N LEU A 74 -22.30 13.23 10.63
CA LEU A 74 -22.96 13.63 9.37
C LEU A 74 -23.31 12.42 8.49
N TRP A 75 -22.77 11.23 8.79
CA TRP A 75 -22.93 10.02 7.98
C TRP A 75 -23.31 8.74 8.74
N ASP A 76 -23.28 8.73 10.07
CA ASP A 76 -23.72 7.57 10.86
C ASP A 76 -25.26 7.53 10.99
N ARG A 77 -25.90 6.96 9.98
CA ARG A 77 -27.22 6.34 10.11
C ARG A 77 -27.22 4.95 9.48
N GLU A 78 -27.67 3.99 10.27
CA GLU A 78 -27.98 2.63 9.84
C GLU A 78 -29.07 2.58 8.73
N PRO A 79 -29.25 1.44 8.02
CA PRO A 79 -29.64 1.41 6.61
C PRO A 79 -31.10 1.83 6.37
N GLY A 80 -31.31 3.14 6.24
CA GLY A 80 -32.61 3.78 6.06
C GLY A 80 -32.50 5.20 5.51
N GLY A 81 -31.57 5.44 4.59
CA GLY A 81 -31.34 6.73 3.94
C GLY A 81 -30.50 6.54 2.67
N GLY A 82 -30.84 7.26 1.60
CA GLY A 82 -30.20 7.08 0.30
C GLY A 82 -28.69 7.33 0.35
N SER A 83 -27.94 6.70 -0.56
CA SER A 83 -26.50 6.92 -0.72
C SER A 83 -26.20 8.42 -0.91
N PRO A 84 -24.97 8.89 -0.58
CA PRO A 84 -24.52 10.21 -1.00
C PRO A 84 -24.85 10.41 -2.49
N THR A 85 -25.35 11.60 -2.86
CA THR A 85 -25.68 11.88 -4.26
C THR A 85 -24.39 11.80 -5.08
N SER A 86 -24.49 11.22 -6.28
CA SER A 86 -23.34 10.96 -7.16
C SER A 86 -22.48 12.21 -7.40
N ALA A 87 -23.12 13.38 -7.52
CA ALA A 87 -22.44 14.67 -7.63
C ALA A 87 -21.54 14.99 -6.42
N ALA A 88 -22.00 14.78 -5.18
CA ALA A 88 -21.21 15.08 -3.98
C ALA A 88 -19.98 14.17 -3.85
N VAL A 89 -20.09 12.90 -4.26
CA VAL A 89 -18.95 11.97 -4.30
C VAL A 89 -17.96 12.38 -5.39
N VAL A 90 -18.45 12.77 -6.58
CA VAL A 90 -17.62 13.24 -7.70
C VAL A 90 -16.89 14.56 -7.36
N ASP A 91 -17.57 15.52 -6.72
CA ASP A 91 -16.93 16.78 -6.30
C ASP A 91 -15.89 16.54 -5.20
N ALA A 92 -16.17 15.66 -4.23
CA ALA A 92 -15.19 15.26 -3.21
C ALA A 92 -13.98 14.53 -3.81
N ILE A 93 -14.19 13.72 -4.86
CA ILE A 93 -13.14 13.09 -5.67
C ILE A 93 -12.23 14.16 -6.32
N LEU A 94 -12.83 15.16 -6.98
CA LEU A 94 -12.09 16.23 -7.66
C LEU A 94 -11.33 17.14 -6.69
N GLN A 95 -11.87 17.37 -5.49
CA GLN A 95 -11.20 18.14 -4.43
C GLN A 95 -10.08 17.35 -3.74
N ARG A 96 -10.27 16.06 -3.45
CA ARG A 96 -9.27 15.23 -2.76
C ARG A 96 -8.02 14.96 -3.61
N ALA A 97 -8.14 15.01 -4.94
CA ALA A 97 -6.99 14.99 -5.84
C ALA A 97 -6.05 16.22 -5.70
N GLN A 98 -6.45 17.27 -4.97
CA GLN A 98 -5.69 18.51 -4.80
C GLN A 98 -4.98 18.63 -3.44
N PHE A 99 -5.27 17.75 -2.48
CA PHE A 99 -4.70 17.78 -1.13
C PHE A 99 -3.98 16.48 -0.80
N GLU A 100 -2.65 16.48 -0.94
CA GLU A 100 -1.78 15.39 -0.49
C GLU A 100 -0.88 15.88 0.65
N THR A 101 -0.90 15.16 1.77
CA THR A 101 0.01 15.35 2.90
C THR A 101 1.46 15.10 2.47
N GLU A 102 2.42 15.87 3.02
CA GLU A 102 3.86 15.63 2.83
C GLU A 102 4.28 14.28 3.46
N ALA A 103 4.13 13.22 2.67
CA ALA A 103 4.63 11.88 2.98
C ALA A 103 6.14 11.93 3.25
N LEU A 104 6.62 11.07 4.14
CA LEU A 104 8.05 10.94 4.36
C LEU A 104 8.72 10.42 3.08
N SER A 105 9.85 11.01 2.71
CA SER A 105 10.73 10.49 1.65
C SER A 105 11.53 9.29 2.18
N LEU A 106 10.84 8.24 2.63
CA LEU A 106 11.46 6.99 3.06
C LEU A 106 12.02 6.27 1.83
N ALA A 107 13.33 6.01 1.84
CA ALA A 107 14.01 5.32 0.75
C ALA A 107 13.68 3.81 0.68
N GLY A 108 13.10 3.27 1.75
CA GLY A 108 12.89 1.84 1.96
C GLY A 108 14.11 1.11 2.51
N GLY A 109 13.91 -0.10 3.01
CA GLY A 109 14.99 -0.99 3.46
C GLY A 109 15.63 -0.59 4.80
N THR A 110 16.85 -1.06 5.08
CA THR A 110 17.48 -0.99 6.40
C THR A 110 18.47 0.17 6.59
N THR A 111 18.48 1.17 5.70
CA THR A 111 19.57 2.19 5.67
C THR A 111 19.66 3.03 6.95
N GLY A 112 18.54 3.26 7.64
CA GLY A 112 18.48 3.98 8.91
C GLY A 112 18.81 3.14 10.16
N GLU A 113 18.94 1.81 10.08
CA GLU A 113 19.00 0.91 11.24
C GLU A 113 20.12 1.24 12.24
N ALA A 114 21.35 1.46 11.74
CA ALA A 114 22.50 1.80 12.59
C ALA A 114 22.29 3.15 13.30
N ARG A 115 21.63 4.10 12.62
CA ARG A 115 21.32 5.43 13.17
C ARG A 115 20.20 5.38 14.19
N ARG A 116 19.15 4.57 13.96
CA ARG A 116 18.10 4.28 14.95
C ARG A 116 18.70 3.74 16.24
N ARG A 117 19.57 2.72 16.16
CA ARG A 117 20.25 2.16 17.36
C ARG A 117 21.09 3.21 18.09
N GLN A 118 21.82 4.06 17.37
CA GLN A 118 22.64 5.13 17.98
C GLN A 118 21.78 6.17 18.72
N GLU A 119 20.73 6.69 18.08
CA GLU A 119 19.86 7.69 18.70
C GLU A 119 19.00 7.12 19.82
N GLN A 120 18.55 5.87 19.72
CA GLN A 120 17.87 5.16 20.82
C GLN A 120 18.77 5.06 22.06
N ALA A 121 20.02 4.60 21.89
CA ALA A 121 20.98 4.53 23.00
C ALA A 121 21.32 5.91 23.59
N ARG A 122 21.34 6.98 22.77
CA ARG A 122 21.47 8.36 23.27
C ARG A 122 20.27 8.76 24.12
N ILE A 123 19.06 8.51 23.64
CA ILE A 123 17.79 8.83 24.31
C ILE A 123 17.71 8.13 25.66
N GLU A 124 18.02 6.83 25.72
CA GLU A 124 18.08 6.06 26.96
C GLU A 124 19.05 6.66 27.99
N ASN A 125 20.27 7.00 27.58
CA ASN A 125 21.27 7.58 28.47
C ASN A 125 20.85 8.98 28.95
N GLN A 126 20.21 9.78 28.10
CA GLN A 126 19.72 11.10 28.46
C GLN A 126 18.52 11.04 29.41
N ILE A 127 17.58 10.10 29.21
CA ILE A 127 16.44 9.88 30.11
C ILE A 127 16.94 9.41 31.47
N ARG A 128 17.85 8.42 31.54
CA ARG A 128 18.45 7.97 32.81
C ARG A 128 19.10 9.13 33.57
N ARG A 129 19.86 9.99 32.88
CA ARG A 129 20.48 11.17 33.50
C ARG A 129 19.44 12.15 34.04
N ILE A 130 18.42 12.48 33.26
CA ILE A 130 17.33 13.37 33.69
C ILE A 130 16.60 12.80 34.91
N MET A 131 16.29 11.51 34.94
CA MET A 131 15.64 10.83 36.07
C MET A 131 16.47 10.89 37.37
N HIS A 132 17.80 10.95 37.28
CA HIS A 132 18.68 11.05 38.44
C HIS A 132 18.97 12.49 38.89
N GLU A 133 19.01 13.46 37.98
CA GLU A 133 19.55 14.80 38.25
C GLU A 133 18.48 15.91 38.27
N GLU A 134 17.45 15.86 37.40
CA GLU A 134 16.66 17.06 37.07
C GLU A 134 15.14 16.83 36.82
N LEU A 135 14.60 15.61 36.97
CA LEU A 135 13.19 15.32 36.68
C LEU A 135 12.25 15.82 37.80
N PRO A 136 11.24 16.67 37.52
CA PRO A 136 10.28 17.09 38.53
C PRO A 136 9.45 15.93 39.11
N PRO A 137 9.04 15.94 40.39
CA PRO A 137 8.45 14.77 41.07
C PRO A 137 7.18 14.18 40.44
N HIS A 138 6.43 14.99 39.69
CA HIS A 138 5.20 14.61 38.99
C HIS A 138 5.43 14.18 37.53
N CYS A 139 6.63 14.37 37.00
CA CYS A 139 7.03 13.93 35.66
C CYS A 139 7.51 12.48 35.71
N ARG A 140 7.08 11.68 34.73
CA ARG A 140 7.56 10.30 34.54
C ARG A 140 7.93 10.09 33.08
N LEU A 141 9.07 9.46 32.85
CA LEU A 141 9.67 9.17 31.55
C LEU A 141 10.17 7.72 31.56
N GLU A 142 9.95 7.00 30.47
CA GLU A 142 10.49 5.67 30.21
C GLU A 142 11.10 5.67 28.81
N ALA A 143 12.33 5.18 28.67
CA ALA A 143 13.03 5.20 27.39
C ALA A 143 12.44 4.21 26.38
N ARG A 144 11.82 3.12 26.87
CA ARG A 144 11.04 2.17 26.05
C ARG A 144 9.74 2.75 25.49
N ASP A 145 9.29 3.92 25.93
CA ASP A 145 8.20 4.64 25.25
C ASP A 145 8.67 5.38 24.00
N VAL A 146 9.98 5.62 23.86
CA VAL A 146 10.51 6.38 22.73
C VAL A 146 10.92 5.43 21.61
N VAL A 147 10.43 5.68 20.39
CA VAL A 147 10.79 4.94 19.18
C VAL A 147 11.23 5.95 18.12
N TRP A 148 12.54 6.12 17.98
CA TRP A 148 13.13 7.05 17.00
C TRP A 148 13.16 6.41 15.61
N VAL A 149 12.62 7.09 14.60
CA VAL A 149 12.49 6.57 13.22
C VAL A 149 13.56 7.18 12.31
N SER A 150 13.63 8.51 12.30
CA SER A 150 14.52 9.32 11.46
C SER A 150 14.72 10.73 12.06
N ASP A 151 15.56 11.57 11.43
CA ASP A 151 15.68 12.99 11.81
C ASP A 151 14.36 13.76 11.66
N ASP A 152 13.40 13.27 10.87
CA ASP A 152 12.11 13.91 10.68
C ASP A 152 11.02 13.34 11.59
N LEU A 153 11.17 12.14 12.16
CA LEU A 153 10.12 11.51 12.99
C LEU A 153 10.65 10.71 14.19
N CYS A 154 10.07 11.00 15.36
CA CYS A 154 10.17 10.19 16.57
C CYS A 154 8.76 9.93 17.14
N PHE A 155 8.44 8.66 17.43
CA PHE A 155 7.25 8.32 18.20
C PHE A 155 7.56 8.33 19.71
N VAL A 156 6.58 8.70 20.52
CA VAL A 156 6.68 8.66 21.98
C VAL A 156 5.36 8.17 22.57
N GLY A 157 5.40 7.04 23.28
CA GLY A 157 4.29 6.56 24.10
C GLY A 157 3.97 7.55 25.22
N VAL A 158 2.69 7.88 25.40
CA VAL A 158 2.22 8.72 26.52
C VAL A 158 1.06 8.01 27.21
N GLY A 159 1.31 7.49 28.40
CA GLY A 159 0.38 6.67 29.18
C GLY A 159 0.89 6.36 30.58
N LEU A 160 1.16 5.07 30.85
CA LEU A 160 1.44 4.54 32.19
C LEU A 160 2.80 4.94 32.75
N LEU A 161 3.88 4.74 31.98
CA LEU A 161 5.26 4.96 32.45
C LEU A 161 5.82 6.32 32.01
N THR A 162 5.68 6.70 30.73
CA THR A 162 5.82 8.10 30.31
C THR A 162 4.49 8.83 30.47
N ASN A 163 4.41 9.82 31.35
CA ASN A 163 3.19 10.64 31.51
C ASN A 163 3.29 11.98 30.73
N PHE A 164 2.15 12.65 30.53
CA PHE A 164 2.10 13.88 29.74
C PHE A 164 3.00 15.01 30.30
N ALA A 165 3.16 15.09 31.62
CA ALA A 165 4.07 16.04 32.25
C ALA A 165 5.54 15.75 31.91
N GLY A 166 5.95 14.47 31.96
CA GLY A 166 7.28 14.04 31.53
C GLY A 166 7.51 14.25 30.03
N PHE A 167 6.53 13.91 29.19
CA PHE A 167 6.57 14.18 27.75
C PHE A 167 6.79 15.68 27.46
N ARG A 168 5.98 16.56 28.07
CA ARG A 168 6.15 18.02 27.93
C ARG A 168 7.52 18.51 28.39
N TYR A 169 8.07 17.94 29.47
CA TYR A 169 9.40 18.26 29.97
C TYR A 169 10.53 17.79 29.02
N ALA A 170 10.40 16.62 28.41
CA ALA A 170 11.35 16.12 27.40
C ALA A 170 11.27 16.93 26.08
N MET A 171 10.07 17.38 25.69
CA MET A 171 9.85 18.27 24.54
C MET A 171 10.55 19.62 24.72
N SER A 172 10.39 20.28 25.87
CA SER A 172 11.04 21.57 26.14
C SER A 172 12.57 21.47 26.20
N ARG A 173 13.11 20.33 26.63
CA ARG A 173 14.55 20.00 26.61
C ARG A 173 15.08 19.51 25.26
N ARG A 174 14.27 19.51 24.19
CA ARG A 174 14.60 19.03 22.83
C ARG A 174 15.19 17.60 22.77
N LEU A 175 14.74 16.72 23.67
CA LEU A 175 15.33 15.40 23.90
C LEU A 175 15.32 14.49 22.66
N TYR A 176 14.21 14.50 21.92
CA TYR A 176 13.95 13.59 20.80
C TYR A 176 14.72 13.93 19.51
N ARG A 177 15.16 15.18 19.35
CA ARG A 177 15.89 15.76 18.20
C ARG A 177 15.22 15.68 16.81
N ALA A 178 14.18 14.88 16.64
CA ALA A 178 13.42 14.80 15.39
C ALA A 178 12.64 16.09 15.08
N ARG A 179 12.34 16.33 13.79
CA ARG A 179 11.51 17.47 13.33
C ARG A 179 10.04 17.32 13.73
N ARG A 180 9.51 16.11 13.65
CA ARG A 180 8.18 15.72 14.13
C ARG A 180 8.31 14.79 15.34
N VAL A 181 7.49 15.02 16.35
CA VAL A 181 7.34 14.15 17.51
C VAL A 181 5.88 13.74 17.61
N ALA A 182 5.61 12.46 17.33
CA ALA A 182 4.28 11.88 17.35
C ALA A 182 4.02 11.25 18.73
N ALA A 183 3.21 11.92 19.56
CA ALA A 183 2.80 11.42 20.86
C ALA A 183 1.70 10.36 20.66
N VAL A 184 2.08 9.08 20.77
CA VAL A 184 1.18 7.92 20.71
C VAL A 184 0.53 7.74 22.08
N ARG A 185 -0.69 8.24 22.23
CA ARG A 185 -1.36 8.27 23.53
C ARG A 185 -2.04 6.95 23.82
N ASP A 186 -1.71 6.40 24.97
CA ASP A 186 -2.37 5.24 25.55
C ASP A 186 -3.35 5.70 26.63
N ILE A 187 -4.58 5.98 26.20
CA ILE A 187 -5.67 6.49 27.04
C ILE A 187 -6.57 5.35 27.53
N PHE A 188 -6.63 4.26 26.76
CA PHE A 188 -7.63 3.21 26.89
C PHE A 188 -7.05 1.86 27.35
N ASP A 189 -5.77 1.55 27.06
CA ASP A 189 -5.13 0.37 27.61
C ASP A 189 -4.58 0.65 29.01
N ARG A 190 -4.76 -0.33 29.91
CA ARG A 190 -4.27 -0.28 31.29
C ARG A 190 -3.50 -1.56 31.64
N ASN A 191 -3.07 -2.34 30.65
CA ASN A 191 -2.24 -3.51 30.86
C ASN A 191 -0.81 -3.13 31.28
N THR A 192 -0.62 -3.00 32.59
CA THR A 192 0.67 -2.70 33.25
C THR A 192 1.69 -3.85 33.23
N LYS A 193 1.33 -5.04 32.74
CA LYS A 193 2.22 -6.21 32.72
C LYS A 193 2.92 -6.37 31.37
N ASP A 194 2.15 -6.42 30.29
CA ASP A 194 2.66 -6.89 29.01
C ASP A 194 2.82 -5.76 27.98
N ARG A 195 2.05 -4.66 28.13
CA ARG A 195 1.92 -3.54 27.16
C ARG A 195 2.19 -2.17 27.80
N ALA A 196 3.06 -2.13 28.81
CA ALA A 196 3.29 -0.96 29.65
C ALA A 196 3.99 0.21 28.92
N THR A 197 4.69 -0.05 27.82
CA THR A 197 5.36 0.95 26.98
C THR A 197 5.02 0.82 25.50
N LEU A 198 5.37 1.83 24.69
CA LEU A 198 5.21 1.76 23.23
C LEU A 198 6.02 0.61 22.59
N GLN A 199 7.27 0.39 23.00
CA GLN A 199 8.09 -0.71 22.47
C GLN A 199 7.58 -2.11 22.84
N ASP A 200 6.66 -2.23 23.81
CA ASP A 200 6.03 -3.51 24.12
C ASP A 200 4.95 -3.92 23.12
N VAL A 201 4.51 -2.99 22.26
CA VAL A 201 3.38 -3.19 21.32
C VAL A 201 3.68 -2.79 19.87
N PHE A 202 4.79 -2.08 19.63
CA PHE A 202 5.15 -1.49 18.35
C PHE A 202 6.68 -1.46 18.14
N LYS A 203 7.14 -1.88 16.97
CA LYS A 203 8.58 -1.93 16.59
C LYS A 203 8.75 -1.41 15.16
N ILE A 204 9.66 -0.45 14.94
CA ILE A 204 10.13 -0.10 13.59
C ILE A 204 11.19 -1.13 13.16
N VAL A 205 10.95 -1.85 12.07
CA VAL A 205 11.79 -2.96 11.60
C VAL A 205 12.73 -2.47 10.49
N THR A 206 12.19 -1.88 9.43
CA THR A 206 12.93 -1.19 8.37
C THR A 206 12.62 0.32 8.41
N ASP A 207 13.14 1.07 7.44
CA ASP A 207 12.86 2.51 7.31
C ASP A 207 11.38 2.79 6.97
N ASP A 208 10.66 1.80 6.47
CA ASP A 208 9.30 1.85 5.92
C ASP A 208 8.36 0.71 6.38
N VAL A 209 8.82 -0.21 7.23
CA VAL A 209 7.99 -1.29 7.81
C VAL A 209 8.06 -1.26 9.34
N ALA A 210 6.89 -1.30 9.97
CA ALA A 210 6.71 -1.51 11.39
C ALA A 210 5.99 -2.83 11.66
N ALA A 211 6.21 -3.41 12.84
CA ALA A 211 5.38 -4.47 13.39
C ALA A 211 4.57 -3.93 14.58
N MET A 212 3.32 -4.39 14.69
CA MET A 212 2.38 -3.92 15.71
C MET A 212 1.47 -5.05 16.19
N LEU A 213 1.23 -5.13 17.51
CA LEU A 213 0.28 -6.10 18.05
C LEU A 213 -1.13 -5.87 17.48
N THR A 214 -1.76 -6.92 16.95
CA THR A 214 -3.17 -6.91 16.48
C THR A 214 -4.11 -6.33 17.55
N SER A 215 -3.91 -6.73 18.80
CA SER A 215 -4.67 -6.30 19.99
C SER A 215 -4.64 -4.81 20.37
N ILE A 216 -3.97 -3.94 19.60
CA ILE A 216 -3.98 -2.47 19.77
C ILE A 216 -4.32 -1.70 18.47
N GLN A 217 -4.63 -2.39 17.38
CA GLN A 217 -4.94 -1.76 16.08
C GLN A 217 -6.37 -1.21 16.02
N GLU A 218 -7.29 -1.74 16.82
CA GLU A 218 -8.72 -1.42 16.76
C GLU A 218 -9.32 -0.99 18.11
N PRO A 219 -10.43 -0.23 18.10
CA PRO A 219 -11.16 0.11 19.32
C PRO A 219 -11.64 -1.14 20.09
N PRO A 220 -11.67 -1.10 21.44
CA PRO A 220 -11.39 0.06 22.29
C PRO A 220 -9.91 0.29 22.63
N GLN A 221 -8.97 -0.55 22.19
CA GLN A 221 -7.54 -0.43 22.50
C GLN A 221 -6.72 0.40 21.48
N ALA A 222 -7.33 0.84 20.38
CA ALA A 222 -6.73 1.75 19.40
C ALA A 222 -6.05 2.96 20.07
N ARG A 223 -4.79 3.19 19.72
CA ARG A 223 -4.00 4.31 20.23
C ARG A 223 -4.14 5.53 19.32
N LEU A 224 -4.12 6.73 19.91
CA LEU A 224 -4.35 7.98 19.19
C LEU A 224 -3.12 8.89 19.21
N VAL A 225 -2.76 9.46 18.07
CA VAL A 225 -1.57 10.29 17.85
C VAL A 225 -1.90 11.78 17.91
N ASN A 226 -1.09 12.52 18.69
CA ASN A 226 -0.93 13.96 18.54
C ASN A 226 0.44 14.25 17.88
N ASP A 227 0.44 14.92 16.74
CA ASP A 227 1.59 15.16 15.87
C ASP A 227 2.15 16.58 16.10
N TYR A 228 3.32 16.68 16.72
CA TYR A 228 3.98 17.95 17.03
C TYR A 228 5.14 18.19 16.07
N MET A 229 5.08 19.26 15.27
CA MET A 229 6.06 19.57 14.24
C MET A 229 6.87 20.83 14.58
N LEU A 230 8.13 20.86 14.15
CA LEU A 230 8.91 22.10 14.17
C LEU A 230 8.57 23.03 13.00
N PRO A 231 8.41 24.34 13.28
CA PRO A 231 8.41 25.38 12.26
C PRO A 231 9.56 25.23 11.27
N ALA A 232 9.29 25.43 9.97
CA ALA A 232 10.26 25.18 8.90
C ALA A 232 11.53 26.05 8.97
N ASN A 233 11.50 27.14 9.73
CA ASN A 233 12.65 28.02 10.02
C ASN A 233 13.56 27.51 11.16
N LEU A 234 13.18 26.43 11.85
CA LEU A 234 13.96 25.81 12.92
C LEU A 234 14.47 24.44 12.46
N THR A 235 15.79 24.30 12.35
CA THR A 235 16.42 23.04 11.96
C THR A 235 16.41 22.01 13.10
N PRO A 236 16.26 20.71 12.80
CA PRO A 236 16.51 19.64 13.76
C PRO A 236 17.91 19.72 14.34
N LEU A 237 18.08 19.38 15.62
CA LEU A 237 19.39 19.38 16.26
C LEU A 237 20.26 18.26 15.64
N PRO A 238 21.45 18.57 15.10
CA PRO A 238 22.27 17.58 14.40
C PRO A 238 22.67 16.44 15.35
N SER A 239 22.40 15.20 14.92
CA SER A 239 22.97 14.00 15.52
C SER A 239 24.49 14.05 15.31
N ARG A 240 25.26 14.23 16.40
CA ARG A 240 26.73 14.29 16.36
C ARG A 240 27.30 12.97 15.83
N GLN A 241 27.68 12.95 14.56
CA GLN A 241 28.52 11.90 14.01
C GLN A 241 29.91 12.01 14.63
N HIS A 242 30.34 10.99 15.39
CA HIS A 242 31.74 10.84 15.73
C HIS A 242 32.48 10.23 14.54
N SER A 243 33.08 11.08 13.70
CA SER A 243 34.08 10.65 12.74
C SER A 243 35.33 10.18 13.49
N ALA A 244 35.57 8.87 13.48
CA ALA A 244 36.81 8.30 13.97
C ALA A 244 37.91 8.45 12.92
N SER A 245 38.68 9.53 12.98
CA SER A 245 39.96 9.66 12.26
C SER A 245 40.96 10.47 13.08
N SER A 246 41.82 9.77 13.81
CA SER A 246 43.01 10.34 14.42
C SER A 246 44.10 10.55 13.37
N SER A 247 44.49 11.80 13.14
CA SER A 247 45.83 12.11 12.64
C SER A 247 46.30 13.43 13.25
N LEU A 248 47.35 13.34 14.07
CA LEU A 248 48.17 14.50 14.41
C LEU A 248 48.76 15.06 13.13
N ASP A 249 48.73 16.38 12.95
CA ASP A 249 49.86 17.10 12.38
C ASP A 249 49.77 18.58 12.79
N ALA A 250 50.93 19.15 13.13
CA ALA A 250 51.03 20.51 13.64
C ALA A 250 51.78 21.40 12.64
N ALA A 251 51.11 22.43 12.14
CA ALA A 251 51.75 23.59 11.51
C ALA A 251 50.85 24.81 11.73
N GLY A 252 51.39 25.87 12.33
CA GLY A 252 50.60 27.05 12.70
C GLY A 252 50.57 28.12 11.61
N GLN A 253 49.53 28.96 11.64
CA GLN A 253 49.58 30.32 11.14
C GLN A 253 48.56 31.19 11.88
N GLU A 254 49.01 32.33 12.39
CA GLU A 254 48.15 33.36 12.98
C GLU A 254 47.39 34.10 11.87
N ASN A 255 46.10 34.42 12.08
CA ASN A 255 45.61 35.82 12.09
C ASN A 255 44.10 35.98 12.30
N ALA A 256 43.75 37.13 12.90
CA ALA A 256 42.47 37.87 12.82
C ALA A 256 41.17 37.17 13.27
N ALA A 257 40.71 37.54 14.47
CA ALA A 257 39.33 37.34 14.93
C ALA A 257 38.43 38.54 14.57
N PRO A 258 37.11 38.31 14.37
CA PRO A 258 36.07 39.26 14.74
C PRO A 258 35.33 38.78 16.00
N THR A 259 35.30 39.61 17.04
CA THR A 259 34.52 39.34 18.26
C THR A 259 33.02 39.37 18.00
N VAL A 260 32.35 38.23 18.20
CA VAL A 260 30.92 38.14 18.49
C VAL A 260 30.79 37.63 19.91
N ALA A 261 30.10 38.35 20.78
CA ALA A 261 29.99 38.00 22.19
C ALA A 261 29.07 36.78 22.38
N GLU A 262 29.60 35.70 22.94
CA GLU A 262 28.78 34.61 23.49
C GLU A 262 28.04 35.14 24.72
N GLN A 263 26.73 35.38 24.58
CA GLN A 263 25.84 35.47 25.73
C GLN A 263 25.47 34.05 26.16
N THR A 264 26.21 33.52 27.13
CA THR A 264 25.75 32.37 27.92
C THR A 264 24.46 32.77 28.65
N PRO A 265 23.36 32.01 28.56
CA PRO A 265 22.16 32.27 29.35
C PRO A 265 22.50 32.27 30.84
N ASN A 266 21.98 33.25 31.58
CA ASN A 266 22.24 33.37 33.00
C ASN A 266 21.34 32.38 33.76
N ASP A 267 21.82 31.73 34.83
CA ASP A 267 21.05 30.69 35.55
C ASP A 267 19.69 31.19 36.10
N ALA A 268 19.56 32.51 36.28
CA ALA A 268 18.32 33.17 36.65
C ALA A 268 17.22 33.11 35.57
N ASP A 269 17.57 33.14 34.28
CA ASP A 269 16.59 33.08 33.18
C ASP A 269 16.01 31.66 33.06
N LEU A 270 16.88 30.64 33.17
CA LEU A 270 16.48 29.22 33.21
C LEU A 270 15.52 28.91 34.37
N MET A 271 15.77 29.49 35.55
CA MET A 271 14.87 29.38 36.72
C MET A 271 13.54 30.12 36.52
N THR A 272 13.54 31.23 35.78
CA THR A 272 12.33 32.03 35.51
C THR A 272 11.41 31.33 34.51
N ASP A 273 11.95 30.68 33.48
CA ASP A 273 11.18 29.85 32.56
C ASP A 273 10.68 28.55 33.24
N ALA A 274 11.45 27.96 34.17
CA ALA A 274 10.97 26.86 35.00
C ALA A 274 9.77 27.26 35.88
N ALA A 275 9.78 28.47 36.45
CA ALA A 275 8.65 29.00 37.21
C ALA A 275 7.40 29.24 36.33
N ARG A 276 7.57 29.71 35.08
CA ARG A 276 6.48 29.76 34.09
C ARG A 276 5.95 28.36 33.74
N PHE A 277 6.83 27.39 33.53
CA PHE A 277 6.49 25.99 33.23
C PHE A 277 5.70 25.31 34.36
N LEU A 278 5.89 25.72 35.62
CA LEU A 278 5.10 25.25 36.77
C LEU A 278 3.69 25.87 36.84
N SER A 279 3.43 26.98 36.15
CA SER A 279 2.09 27.61 36.11
C SER A 279 1.14 27.02 35.07
N ASP A 280 1.66 26.29 34.07
CA ASP A 280 0.88 25.70 32.96
C ASP A 280 0.61 24.18 33.13
N GLN A 281 0.70 23.68 34.37
CA GLN A 281 0.55 22.26 34.71
C GLN A 281 -0.88 21.71 34.54
N SER A 282 -1.85 22.57 34.23
CA SER A 282 -3.27 22.23 34.00
C SER A 282 -3.74 22.51 32.57
N GLY A 283 -2.84 22.87 31.65
CA GLY A 283 -3.19 23.14 30.25
C GLY A 283 -3.77 21.91 29.54
N PRO A 284 -4.80 22.08 28.67
CA PRO A 284 -5.45 20.96 28.00
C PRO A 284 -4.49 20.20 27.07
N LEU A 285 -4.77 18.89 26.90
CA LEU A 285 -3.95 17.93 26.13
C LEU A 285 -3.64 18.37 24.69
N ASN A 286 -4.51 19.17 24.08
CA ASN A 286 -4.29 19.80 22.77
C ASN A 286 -3.60 21.16 22.95
N THR A 287 -2.50 21.19 23.71
CA THR A 287 -1.70 22.42 23.89
C THR A 287 -1.09 22.78 22.52
N PRO A 288 -1.41 23.95 21.92
CA PRO A 288 -1.02 24.25 20.54
C PRO A 288 0.50 24.39 20.37
N HIS A 289 1.22 24.66 21.45
CA HIS A 289 2.68 24.78 21.48
C HIS A 289 3.27 23.93 22.62
N MET A 290 4.38 23.23 22.34
CA MET A 290 5.18 22.51 23.33
C MET A 290 6.65 22.88 23.16
N GLY A 291 7.10 23.90 23.89
CA GLY A 291 8.36 24.56 23.62
C GLY A 291 8.33 25.16 22.21
N GLU A 292 9.28 24.78 21.37
CA GLU A 292 9.37 25.21 19.97
C GLU A 292 8.51 24.41 18.99
N PHE A 293 7.90 23.30 19.43
CA PHE A 293 7.03 22.48 18.56
C PHE A 293 5.60 23.02 18.54
N ILE A 294 4.94 22.91 17.39
CA ILE A 294 3.53 23.26 17.18
C ILE A 294 2.72 21.99 16.94
N LEU A 295 1.55 21.88 17.59
CA LEU A 295 0.59 20.80 17.33
C LEU A 295 0.02 20.95 15.92
N GLY A 296 0.38 20.04 15.01
CA GLY A 296 -0.10 20.02 13.64
C GLY A 296 -1.40 19.23 13.47
N ARG A 297 -1.52 18.09 14.15
CA ARG A 297 -2.69 17.19 14.12
C ARG A 297 -2.92 16.57 15.50
N HIS A 298 -4.16 16.29 15.87
CA HIS A 298 -4.52 15.68 17.15
C HIS A 298 -5.60 14.61 16.98
N ASP A 299 -5.66 13.68 17.92
CA ASP A 299 -6.65 12.60 17.97
C ASP A 299 -6.71 11.73 16.69
N VAL A 300 -5.61 11.62 15.93
CA VAL A 300 -5.51 10.76 14.72
C VAL A 300 -5.34 9.30 15.14
N ASP A 301 -5.96 8.34 14.45
CA ASP A 301 -5.70 6.92 14.70
C ASP A 301 -4.22 6.56 14.39
N PHE A 302 -3.58 5.75 15.24
CA PHE A 302 -2.15 5.44 15.08
C PHE A 302 -1.84 4.61 13.83
N VAL A 303 -2.76 3.73 13.45
CA VAL A 303 -2.62 2.87 12.26
C VAL A 303 -2.80 3.71 10.99
N GLU A 304 -3.82 4.58 10.98
CA GLU A 304 -4.02 5.58 9.92
C GLU A 304 -2.80 6.51 9.76
N TYR A 305 -2.26 7.02 10.87
CA TYR A 305 -1.09 7.90 10.88
C TYR A 305 0.14 7.24 10.23
N LEU A 306 0.39 5.96 10.50
CA LEU A 306 1.49 5.20 9.89
C LEU A 306 1.31 5.02 8.38
N HIS A 307 0.11 4.68 7.92
CA HIS A 307 -0.19 4.52 6.50
C HIS A 307 -0.12 5.84 5.70
N GLU A 308 -0.53 6.97 6.29
CA GLU A 308 -0.34 8.30 5.69
C GLU A 308 1.14 8.66 5.51
N LEU A 309 1.99 8.22 6.44
CA LEU A 309 3.45 8.36 6.35
C LEU A 309 4.09 7.39 5.34
N GLY A 310 3.34 6.39 4.86
CA GLY A 310 3.83 5.36 3.95
C GLY A 310 4.57 4.21 4.65
N ILE A 311 4.36 4.04 5.96
CA ILE A 311 4.91 2.94 6.75
C ILE A 311 3.93 1.76 6.69
N ARG A 312 4.37 0.61 6.19
CA ARG A 312 3.60 -0.64 6.22
C ARG A 312 3.57 -1.22 7.63
N ILE A 313 2.45 -1.83 8.00
CA ILE A 313 2.27 -2.47 9.30
C ILE A 313 2.18 -3.98 9.09
N VAL A 314 3.08 -4.71 9.73
CA VAL A 314 3.01 -6.17 9.86
C VAL A 314 2.26 -6.48 11.16
N PRO A 315 1.04 -7.02 11.09
CA PRO A 315 0.36 -7.50 12.30
C PRO A 315 1.14 -8.65 12.93
N VAL A 316 1.22 -8.66 14.26
CA VAL A 316 1.77 -9.75 15.08
C VAL A 316 0.84 -10.02 16.24
N GLU A 317 0.66 -11.29 16.63
CA GLU A 317 -0.37 -11.66 17.61
C GLU A 317 0.07 -11.46 19.06
N ASN A 318 1.39 -11.53 19.30
CA ASN A 318 1.94 -11.46 20.65
C ASN A 318 3.33 -10.82 20.69
N LYS A 319 3.74 -10.46 21.91
CA LYS A 319 5.01 -9.79 22.17
C LYS A 319 6.23 -10.60 21.74
N THR A 320 6.17 -11.93 21.79
CA THR A 320 7.28 -12.79 21.37
C THR A 320 7.55 -12.64 19.87
N GLU A 321 6.50 -12.59 19.04
CA GLU A 321 6.61 -12.32 17.60
C GLU A 321 7.12 -10.90 17.33
N LEU A 322 6.61 -9.90 18.07
CA LEU A 322 7.07 -8.50 17.97
C LEU A 322 8.58 -8.38 18.27
N ASP A 323 9.04 -8.97 19.37
CA ASP A 323 10.44 -8.95 19.81
C ASP A 323 11.34 -9.66 18.76
N GLN A 324 10.87 -10.79 18.21
CA GLN A 324 11.57 -11.58 17.18
C GLN A 324 11.57 -10.98 15.77
N MET A 325 10.70 -9.99 15.48
CA MET A 325 10.56 -9.44 14.13
C MET A 325 11.80 -8.64 13.72
N GLU A 326 12.55 -9.15 12.74
CA GLU A 326 13.76 -8.52 12.19
C GLU A 326 13.62 -8.37 10.67
N PRO A 327 14.44 -7.57 9.97
CA PRO A 327 14.30 -7.35 8.53
C PRO A 327 14.27 -8.64 7.68
N ALA A 328 14.94 -9.70 8.13
CA ALA A 328 14.96 -11.01 7.46
C ALA A 328 13.69 -11.87 7.70
N THR A 329 12.80 -11.47 8.62
CA THR A 329 11.55 -12.18 8.93
C THR A 329 10.30 -11.43 8.45
N ILE A 330 10.45 -10.25 7.82
CA ILE A 330 9.32 -9.52 7.26
C ILE A 330 8.71 -10.34 6.12
N PRO A 331 7.39 -10.63 6.14
CA PRO A 331 6.74 -11.35 5.07
C PRO A 331 6.67 -10.48 3.80
N ILE A 332 7.04 -11.09 2.66
CA ILE A 332 6.76 -10.54 1.33
C ILE A 332 5.25 -10.34 1.21
N GLN A 333 4.82 -9.14 0.84
CA GLN A 333 3.41 -8.81 0.73
C GLN A 333 2.83 -9.33 -0.60
N GLN A 334 1.65 -9.93 -0.55
CA GLN A 334 0.91 -10.32 -1.75
C GLN A 334 0.11 -9.12 -2.30
N SER A 335 -0.46 -8.32 -1.40
CA SER A 335 -1.28 -7.13 -1.67
C SER A 335 -0.70 -5.90 -0.95
N THR A 336 -1.33 -4.73 -1.12
CA THR A 336 -0.91 -3.44 -0.54
C THR A 336 -2.15 -2.60 -0.27
N ASN A 337 -2.08 -1.65 0.67
CA ASN A 337 -3.14 -0.66 0.88
C ASN A 337 -2.90 0.65 0.11
N HIS A 338 -1.84 0.72 -0.69
CA HIS A 338 -1.42 1.90 -1.45
C HIS A 338 -1.64 1.67 -2.94
N LEU A 339 -2.48 2.50 -3.56
CA LEU A 339 -3.09 2.23 -4.87
C LEU A 339 -3.02 3.45 -5.81
N LEU A 340 -3.11 3.20 -7.11
CA LEU A 340 -3.36 4.21 -8.15
C LEU A 340 -4.63 3.85 -8.93
N MET A 341 -5.48 4.85 -9.15
CA MET A 341 -6.71 4.74 -9.95
C MET A 341 -6.85 5.92 -10.91
N VAL A 342 -7.64 5.75 -11.96
CA VAL A 342 -7.86 6.81 -12.97
C VAL A 342 -9.36 7.00 -13.20
N ALA A 343 -9.86 8.18 -12.87
CA ALA A 343 -11.25 8.56 -13.06
C ALA A 343 -11.59 8.58 -14.57
N PRO A 344 -12.66 7.90 -15.00
CA PRO A 344 -13.05 7.73 -16.41
C PRO A 344 -13.72 8.98 -17.03
N THR A 345 -13.18 10.18 -16.77
CA THR A 345 -13.79 11.48 -17.11
C THR A 345 -14.01 11.72 -18.61
N ALA A 346 -13.29 11.01 -19.47
CA ALA A 346 -13.47 11.03 -20.93
C ALA A 346 -13.64 9.65 -21.55
N PHE A 347 -14.13 8.65 -20.79
CA PHE A 347 -14.34 7.28 -21.26
C PHE A 347 -15.22 7.18 -22.53
N GLU A 348 -14.83 6.31 -23.47
CA GLU A 348 -15.52 5.96 -24.73
C GLU A 348 -15.27 4.48 -25.06
N PRO A 349 -16.07 3.81 -25.91
CA PRO A 349 -15.80 2.44 -26.33
C PRO A 349 -14.50 2.30 -27.14
N ASN A 350 -13.60 1.38 -26.76
CA ASN A 350 -12.32 1.21 -27.44
C ASN A 350 -12.37 0.19 -28.59
N LEU A 351 -12.60 0.67 -29.81
CA LEU A 351 -12.64 -0.17 -31.02
C LEU A 351 -11.30 -0.90 -31.32
N TYR A 352 -10.15 -0.40 -30.87
CA TYR A 352 -8.87 -1.10 -31.05
C TYR A 352 -8.74 -2.30 -30.11
N ALA A 353 -9.20 -2.17 -28.87
CA ALA A 353 -9.15 -3.24 -27.86
C ALA A 353 -10.27 -4.28 -28.05
N ALA A 354 -11.43 -3.88 -28.58
CA ALA A 354 -12.57 -4.78 -28.83
C ALA A 354 -12.29 -5.88 -29.89
N HIS A 355 -11.19 -5.79 -30.64
CA HIS A 355 -10.79 -6.84 -31.59
C HIS A 355 -10.35 -8.14 -30.90
N ASP A 356 -9.74 -8.05 -29.72
CA ASP A 356 -9.25 -9.21 -28.96
C ASP A 356 -9.75 -9.28 -27.50
N ASN A 357 -10.33 -8.20 -26.96
CA ASN A 357 -11.11 -8.26 -25.72
C ASN A 357 -12.58 -8.58 -26.01
N TYR A 358 -12.93 -9.86 -25.98
CA TYR A 358 -14.30 -10.32 -26.24
C TYR A 358 -15.31 -10.08 -25.10
N PHE A 359 -14.87 -9.49 -23.98
CA PHE A 359 -15.75 -9.03 -22.90
C PHE A 359 -16.26 -7.59 -23.16
N MET A 360 -15.69 -6.87 -24.13
CA MET A 360 -16.24 -5.60 -24.61
C MET A 360 -17.49 -5.86 -25.45
N HIS A 361 -18.59 -5.19 -25.11
CA HIS A 361 -19.88 -5.29 -25.79
C HIS A 361 -20.42 -3.92 -26.20
N ASP A 362 -21.38 -3.91 -27.13
CA ASP A 362 -21.98 -2.68 -27.64
C ASP A 362 -22.74 -1.94 -26.51
N PRO A 363 -22.45 -0.64 -26.26
CA PRO A 363 -23.11 0.13 -25.20
C PRO A 363 -24.64 0.23 -25.33
N SER A 364 -25.19 0.00 -26.52
CA SER A 364 -26.65 -0.03 -26.74
C SER A 364 -27.36 -1.07 -25.88
N ALA A 365 -26.69 -2.18 -25.53
CA ALA A 365 -27.22 -3.18 -24.59
C ALA A 365 -27.36 -2.64 -23.17
N VAL A 366 -26.44 -1.77 -22.72
CA VAL A 366 -26.51 -1.10 -21.42
C VAL A 366 -27.58 -0.01 -21.42
N VAL A 367 -27.58 0.85 -22.44
CA VAL A 367 -28.53 1.97 -22.57
C VAL A 367 -29.98 1.49 -22.70
N ALA A 368 -30.24 0.33 -23.32
CA ALA A 368 -31.58 -0.26 -23.38
C ALA A 368 -32.13 -0.68 -22.01
N GLY A 369 -31.25 -1.02 -21.05
CA GLY A 369 -31.63 -1.39 -19.68
C GLY A 369 -31.97 -0.20 -18.77
N LEU A 370 -31.59 1.03 -19.14
CA LEU A 370 -31.80 2.25 -18.35
C LEU A 370 -33.24 2.81 -18.38
N LYS A 371 -34.21 2.06 -18.92
CA LYS A 371 -35.62 2.47 -18.95
C LYS A 371 -36.28 2.40 -17.57
N HIS A 372 -35.91 3.28 -16.63
CA HIS A 372 -36.71 3.60 -15.42
C HIS A 372 -36.35 4.98 -14.81
N GLN A 373 -36.53 6.05 -15.57
CA GLN A 373 -37.12 7.29 -15.04
C GLN A 373 -38.16 7.78 -16.06
N PRO A 374 -39.42 7.98 -15.67
CA PRO A 374 -40.38 8.66 -16.54
C PRO A 374 -40.12 10.17 -16.44
N ASP A 375 -39.63 10.77 -17.51
CA ASP A 375 -40.19 11.98 -18.12
C ASP A 375 -39.48 12.26 -19.46
N ASP A 376 -40.14 13.00 -20.34
CA ASP A 376 -39.67 13.54 -21.63
C ASP A 376 -39.41 12.55 -22.80
N ALA A 377 -40.53 12.15 -23.40
CA ALA A 377 -40.84 12.17 -24.84
C ALA A 377 -39.79 11.80 -25.93
N GLU A 378 -40.21 10.82 -26.73
CA GLU A 378 -39.92 10.51 -28.15
C GLU A 378 -39.11 11.46 -29.08
N GLN A 379 -38.44 10.79 -30.04
CA GLN A 379 -38.01 11.25 -31.38
C GLN A 379 -36.78 12.17 -31.53
N THR A 380 -35.64 11.60 -31.93
CA THR A 380 -35.16 11.61 -33.34
C THR A 380 -33.76 10.98 -33.48
N THR A 381 -33.57 10.08 -34.45
CA THR A 381 -32.23 9.59 -34.82
C THR A 381 -31.48 10.62 -35.66
N SER A 382 -30.83 11.56 -34.96
CA SER A 382 -29.90 12.56 -35.48
C SER A 382 -28.52 12.38 -34.82
N THR A 383 -27.45 12.99 -35.37
CA THR A 383 -26.08 12.90 -34.83
C THR A 383 -25.99 13.28 -33.34
N THR A 384 -26.87 14.18 -32.90
CA THR A 384 -27.14 14.55 -31.51
C THR A 384 -27.34 13.32 -30.61
N GLY A 385 -28.18 12.37 -31.01
CA GLY A 385 -28.51 11.18 -30.22
C GLY A 385 -27.34 10.18 -30.03
N ALA A 386 -26.26 10.27 -30.81
CA ALA A 386 -25.04 9.52 -30.55
C ALA A 386 -24.18 10.20 -29.46
N GLN A 387 -24.09 11.53 -29.53
CA GLN A 387 -23.39 12.35 -28.54
C GLN A 387 -24.09 12.27 -27.16
N ASP A 388 -25.42 12.32 -27.13
CA ASP A 388 -26.22 12.26 -25.90
C ASP A 388 -26.08 10.89 -25.20
N LYS A 389 -26.09 9.79 -25.97
CA LYS A 389 -25.80 8.44 -25.46
C LYS A 389 -24.41 8.37 -24.81
N LEU A 390 -23.39 8.94 -25.46
CA LEU A 390 -22.03 8.94 -24.96
C LEU A 390 -21.86 9.79 -23.69
N VAL A 391 -22.57 10.92 -23.58
CA VAL A 391 -22.65 11.71 -22.35
C VAL A 391 -23.33 10.92 -21.22
N SER A 392 -24.39 10.17 -21.53
CA SER A 392 -25.07 9.30 -20.56
C SER A 392 -24.15 8.19 -20.04
N ILE A 393 -23.47 7.45 -20.95
CA ILE A 393 -22.49 6.40 -20.60
C ILE A 393 -21.38 6.97 -19.71
N ARG A 394 -20.81 8.12 -20.06
CA ARG A 394 -19.77 8.79 -19.25
C ARG A 394 -20.25 9.14 -17.85
N ARG A 395 -21.47 9.66 -17.71
CA ARG A 395 -22.06 9.97 -16.39
C ARG A 395 -22.26 8.71 -15.56
N GLN A 396 -22.76 7.63 -16.17
CA GLN A 396 -22.97 6.35 -15.50
C GLN A 396 -21.64 5.74 -15.05
N VAL A 397 -20.67 5.63 -15.94
CA VAL A 397 -19.32 5.11 -15.66
C VAL A 397 -18.58 5.94 -14.60
N LEU A 398 -18.73 7.26 -14.59
CA LEU A 398 -18.19 8.11 -13.51
C LEU A 398 -18.86 7.84 -12.16
N ASN A 399 -20.17 7.61 -12.13
CA ASN A 399 -20.87 7.25 -10.89
C ASN A 399 -20.44 5.86 -10.38
N GLU A 400 -20.40 4.87 -11.27
CA GLU A 400 -19.91 3.51 -10.97
C GLU A 400 -18.48 3.54 -10.39
N PHE A 401 -17.56 4.25 -11.05
CA PHE A 401 -16.20 4.46 -10.55
C PHE A 401 -16.19 5.20 -9.20
N ALA A 402 -17.02 6.23 -9.02
CA ALA A 402 -17.10 6.97 -7.76
C ALA A 402 -17.58 6.10 -6.59
N GLN A 403 -18.50 5.15 -6.83
CA GLN A 403 -18.89 4.15 -5.83
C GLN A 403 -17.73 3.20 -5.52
N LEU A 404 -17.03 2.66 -6.54
CA LEU A 404 -15.87 1.80 -6.31
C LEU A 404 -14.78 2.52 -5.50
N TYR A 405 -14.43 3.75 -5.89
CA TYR A 405 -13.47 4.59 -5.17
C TYR A 405 -13.91 4.85 -3.72
N TYR A 406 -15.19 5.15 -3.49
CA TYR A 406 -15.74 5.34 -2.14
C TYR A 406 -15.56 4.07 -1.29
N GLN A 407 -15.89 2.89 -1.82
CA GLN A 407 -15.72 1.63 -1.09
C GLN A 407 -14.25 1.36 -0.74
N ILE A 408 -13.32 1.58 -1.69
CA ILE A 408 -11.88 1.41 -1.47
C ILE A 408 -11.35 2.37 -0.39
N VAL A 409 -11.72 3.65 -0.43
CA VAL A 409 -11.19 4.64 0.52
C VAL A 409 -11.88 4.59 1.88
N GLN A 410 -13.18 4.26 1.95
CA GLN A 410 -13.97 4.35 3.19
C GLN A 410 -14.17 3.01 3.90
N LYS A 411 -14.29 1.88 3.16
CA LYS A 411 -14.44 0.55 3.77
C LYS A 411 -13.09 -0.14 3.93
N ILE A 412 -12.30 -0.22 2.86
CA ILE A 412 -10.97 -0.84 2.94
C ILE A 412 -10.00 0.10 3.68
N GLY A 413 -10.14 1.42 3.48
CA GLY A 413 -9.24 2.42 4.07
C GLY A 413 -7.94 2.58 3.27
N ALA A 414 -7.94 2.18 2.00
CA ALA A 414 -6.75 2.24 1.15
C ALA A 414 -6.42 3.67 0.70
N ARG A 415 -5.12 3.95 0.59
CA ARG A 415 -4.56 5.21 0.09
C ARG A 415 -4.56 5.20 -1.44
N VAL A 416 -5.47 5.95 -2.06
CA VAL A 416 -5.58 6.04 -3.53
C VAL A 416 -4.98 7.33 -4.07
N HIS A 417 -4.01 7.21 -4.98
CA HIS A 417 -3.60 8.29 -5.88
C HIS A 417 -4.53 8.32 -7.09
N LEU A 418 -5.36 9.37 -7.16
CA LEU A 418 -6.38 9.50 -8.19
C LEU A 418 -5.97 10.50 -9.26
N PHE A 419 -6.06 10.07 -10.52
CA PHE A 419 -5.84 10.92 -11.68
C PHE A 419 -7.11 11.01 -12.54
N THR A 420 -7.23 12.04 -13.38
CA THR A 420 -8.31 12.16 -14.37
C THR A 420 -7.84 11.75 -15.77
N HIS A 421 -8.81 11.45 -16.64
CA HIS A 421 -8.59 11.15 -18.07
C HIS A 421 -9.41 12.12 -18.94
N ASP A 422 -8.74 12.98 -19.70
CA ASP A 422 -9.37 13.91 -20.66
C ASP A 422 -9.34 13.40 -22.11
N LYS A 423 -10.23 13.92 -22.96
CA LYS A 423 -10.37 13.52 -24.37
C LYS A 423 -9.07 13.64 -25.19
N TYR A 424 -8.24 14.64 -24.91
CA TYR A 424 -7.01 14.89 -25.69
C TYR A 424 -5.93 13.80 -25.50
N HIS A 425 -6.07 12.92 -24.51
CA HIS A 425 -5.17 11.78 -24.33
C HIS A 425 -5.37 10.69 -25.40
N ASP A 426 -6.55 10.61 -26.03
CA ASP A 426 -6.92 9.59 -27.02
C ASP A 426 -6.58 8.16 -26.53
N ALA A 427 -7.07 7.85 -25.33
CA ALA A 427 -6.73 6.68 -24.50
C ALA A 427 -7.95 6.20 -23.65
N PRO A 428 -9.05 5.74 -24.29
CA PRO A 428 -10.33 5.47 -23.62
C PRO A 428 -10.25 4.47 -22.44
N ASP A 429 -9.36 3.48 -22.53
CA ASP A 429 -9.16 2.44 -21.50
C ASP A 429 -8.27 2.92 -20.32
N SER A 430 -7.99 4.23 -20.21
CA SER A 430 -7.16 4.80 -19.11
C SER A 430 -7.66 4.45 -17.71
N VAL A 431 -8.94 4.09 -17.55
CA VAL A 431 -9.54 3.58 -16.31
C VAL A 431 -8.91 2.26 -15.82
N PHE A 432 -8.15 1.56 -16.66
CA PHE A 432 -7.46 0.29 -16.34
C PHE A 432 -5.92 0.45 -16.24
N PRO A 433 -5.40 1.15 -15.22
CA PRO A 433 -3.97 1.50 -15.14
C PRO A 433 -3.04 0.29 -14.91
N ASN A 434 -3.57 -0.84 -14.45
CA ASN A 434 -2.79 -2.01 -14.03
C ASN A 434 -2.05 -2.72 -15.18
N ASN A 435 -2.37 -2.39 -16.43
CA ASN A 435 -1.82 -3.08 -17.60
C ASN A 435 -0.48 -2.51 -18.09
N TRP A 436 -0.19 -1.23 -17.85
CA TRP A 436 1.00 -0.59 -18.43
C TRP A 436 2.18 -0.45 -17.47
N PHE A 437 1.98 -0.68 -16.17
CA PHE A 437 3.06 -0.77 -15.17
C PHE A 437 2.75 -1.75 -14.04
N SER A 438 3.78 -2.11 -13.28
CA SER A 438 3.68 -2.71 -11.95
C SER A 438 4.83 -2.23 -11.08
N THR A 439 4.66 -2.34 -9.77
CA THR A 439 5.70 -2.02 -8.79
C THR A 439 5.99 -3.25 -7.92
N HIS A 440 7.21 -3.30 -7.38
CA HIS A 440 7.77 -4.45 -6.64
C HIS A 440 8.69 -3.93 -5.54
N THR A 441 8.69 -4.57 -4.37
CA THR A 441 9.55 -4.18 -3.22
C THR A 441 10.94 -4.81 -3.29
N ASP A 442 11.87 -4.28 -2.51
CA ASP A 442 13.18 -4.89 -2.25
C ASP A 442 13.07 -6.28 -1.59
N LEU A 443 12.11 -6.47 -0.69
CA LEU A 443 11.80 -7.79 -0.10
C LEU A 443 11.32 -8.80 -1.16
N GLU A 444 10.59 -8.35 -2.18
CA GLU A 444 10.06 -9.19 -3.25
C GLU A 444 11.14 -9.59 -4.28
N VAL A 445 11.88 -8.60 -4.82
CA VAL A 445 12.75 -8.78 -5.99
C VAL A 445 14.19 -8.27 -5.80
N GLY A 446 14.56 -7.83 -4.60
CA GLY A 446 15.91 -7.40 -4.22
C GLY A 446 16.17 -5.89 -4.34
N GLU A 447 15.43 -5.19 -5.19
CA GLU A 447 15.47 -3.72 -5.35
C GLU A 447 14.05 -3.19 -5.62
N CYS A 448 13.69 -2.05 -5.03
CA CYS A 448 12.40 -1.39 -5.29
C CYS A 448 12.27 -0.99 -6.77
N THR A 449 11.44 -1.72 -7.51
CA THR A 449 11.44 -1.71 -8.99
C THR A 449 10.09 -1.29 -9.56
N LEU A 450 10.12 -0.32 -10.48
CA LEU A 450 9.03 0.01 -11.40
C LEU A 450 9.24 -0.73 -12.72
N VAL A 451 8.27 -1.53 -13.15
CA VAL A 451 8.28 -2.17 -14.49
C VAL A 451 7.33 -1.41 -15.42
N LEU A 452 7.77 -1.08 -16.62
CA LEU A 452 6.93 -0.48 -17.68
C LEU A 452 6.71 -1.48 -18.80
N TYR A 453 5.44 -1.72 -19.16
CA TYR A 453 5.03 -2.85 -20.00
C TYR A 453 4.66 -2.45 -21.44
N PRO A 454 4.95 -3.31 -22.44
CA PRO A 454 4.57 -3.10 -23.82
C PRO A 454 3.11 -3.49 -24.07
N MET A 455 2.31 -2.53 -24.52
CA MET A 455 0.88 -2.62 -24.79
C MET A 455 0.61 -2.90 -26.26
N LYS A 456 -0.32 -3.82 -26.54
CA LYS A 456 -0.63 -4.23 -27.92
C LYS A 456 -1.23 -3.06 -28.71
N SER A 457 -2.34 -2.52 -28.22
CA SER A 457 -3.13 -1.50 -28.93
C SER A 457 -2.46 -0.11 -28.90
N PRO A 458 -2.29 0.58 -30.04
CA PRO A 458 -1.56 1.84 -30.10
C PRO A 458 -2.13 2.99 -29.25
N ASN A 459 -3.44 3.05 -29.06
CA ASN A 459 -4.07 4.05 -28.18
C ASN A 459 -3.81 3.74 -26.69
N ARG A 460 -3.81 2.47 -26.28
CA ARG A 460 -3.46 2.05 -24.92
C ARG A 460 -2.03 2.41 -24.52
N ARG A 461 -1.10 2.50 -25.48
CA ARG A 461 0.28 2.99 -25.24
C ARG A 461 0.32 4.42 -24.69
N ARG A 462 -0.71 5.24 -24.96
CA ARG A 462 -0.85 6.62 -24.47
C ARG A 462 -1.35 6.72 -23.03
N GLU A 463 -1.80 5.61 -22.44
CA GLU A 463 -2.12 5.54 -20.99
C GLU A 463 -0.86 5.76 -20.14
N ARG A 464 0.34 5.52 -20.69
CA ARG A 464 1.63 5.85 -20.05
C ARG A 464 1.95 7.34 -20.15
N ARG A 465 1.30 8.14 -19.31
CA ARG A 465 1.43 9.61 -19.32
C ARG A 465 2.59 10.14 -18.45
N PRO A 466 3.27 11.24 -18.84
CA PRO A 466 4.43 11.78 -18.11
C PRO A 466 4.14 12.18 -16.65
N GLU A 467 2.92 12.64 -16.34
CA GLU A 467 2.51 13.03 -14.99
C GLU A 467 2.41 11.83 -14.04
N PHE A 468 2.02 10.65 -14.53
CA PHE A 468 2.07 9.41 -13.74
C PHE A 468 3.51 9.06 -13.37
N LEU A 469 4.41 9.05 -14.35
CA LEU A 469 5.83 8.75 -14.13
C LEU A 469 6.48 9.78 -13.20
N SER A 470 6.10 11.05 -13.32
CA SER A 470 6.55 12.12 -12.42
C SER A 470 6.07 11.88 -10.98
N ARG A 471 4.82 11.43 -10.77
CA ARG A 471 4.31 11.07 -9.44
C ARG A 471 5.00 9.83 -8.88
N LEU A 472 5.15 8.76 -9.66
CA LEU A 472 5.85 7.54 -9.23
C LEU A 472 7.30 7.86 -8.83
N HIS A 473 8.00 8.68 -9.61
CA HIS A 473 9.35 9.14 -9.29
C HIS A 473 9.39 10.08 -8.06
N SER A 474 8.32 10.86 -7.80
CA SER A 474 8.23 11.73 -6.61
C SER A 474 8.21 10.96 -5.29
N PHE A 475 7.81 9.68 -5.28
CA PHE A 475 7.86 8.83 -4.09
C PHE A 475 9.28 8.47 -3.66
N ARG A 476 10.29 8.61 -4.53
CA ARG A 476 11.71 8.25 -4.30
C ARG A 476 11.99 6.78 -3.91
N ARG A 477 10.95 5.95 -3.73
CA ARG A 477 11.01 4.51 -3.45
C ARG A 477 11.53 3.69 -4.63
N TYR A 478 11.03 3.93 -5.85
CA TYR A 478 11.39 3.12 -7.02
C TYR A 478 12.75 3.54 -7.60
N THR A 479 13.80 2.94 -7.06
CA THR A 479 15.21 3.20 -7.44
C THR A 479 15.60 2.51 -8.75
N HIS A 480 14.90 1.43 -9.13
CA HIS A 480 15.09 0.72 -10.40
C HIS A 480 13.90 0.91 -11.35
N VAL A 481 14.17 1.06 -12.65
CA VAL A 481 13.14 1.10 -13.70
C VAL A 481 13.46 0.06 -14.78
N TYR A 482 12.63 -0.96 -14.90
CA TYR A 482 12.72 -1.97 -15.94
C TYR A 482 11.73 -1.66 -17.08
N ASP A 483 12.24 -1.00 -18.13
CA ASP A 483 11.46 -0.58 -19.29
C ASP A 483 11.43 -1.65 -20.40
N LEU A 484 10.28 -2.31 -20.56
CA LEU A 484 9.99 -3.26 -21.64
C LEU A 484 9.24 -2.64 -22.83
N THR A 485 8.89 -1.34 -22.79
CA THR A 485 8.09 -0.68 -23.84
C THR A 485 8.76 -0.69 -25.21
N ARG A 486 10.09 -0.86 -25.26
CA ARG A 486 10.89 -0.99 -26.49
C ARG A 486 10.49 -2.17 -27.37
N GLU A 487 9.86 -3.21 -26.80
CA GLU A 487 9.33 -4.35 -27.56
C GLU A 487 8.16 -3.96 -28.50
N GLU A 488 7.47 -2.86 -28.23
CA GLU A 488 6.34 -2.35 -29.04
C GLU A 488 6.72 -1.89 -30.45
N VAL A 489 8.00 -1.56 -30.64
CA VAL A 489 8.59 -1.01 -31.88
C VAL A 489 9.70 -1.91 -32.44
N SER A 490 9.86 -3.12 -31.90
CA SER A 490 10.83 -4.08 -32.41
C SER A 490 10.41 -4.65 -33.77
N LYS A 491 11.34 -5.31 -34.48
CA LYS A 491 11.03 -5.94 -35.80
C LYS A 491 9.96 -7.03 -35.71
N THR A 492 9.75 -7.61 -34.54
CA THR A 492 8.73 -8.62 -34.26
C THR A 492 8.12 -8.26 -32.91
N PRO A 493 7.15 -7.34 -32.86
CA PRO A 493 6.64 -6.79 -31.60
C PRO A 493 6.16 -7.87 -30.64
N ARG A 494 6.41 -7.64 -29.35
CA ARG A 494 5.97 -8.50 -28.24
C ARG A 494 5.24 -7.66 -27.22
N TYR A 495 4.20 -8.24 -26.63
CA TYR A 495 3.32 -7.56 -25.68
C TYR A 495 3.21 -8.38 -24.40
N LEU A 496 3.03 -7.67 -23.29
CA LEU A 496 2.89 -8.26 -21.96
C LEU A 496 2.19 -7.22 -21.09
N GLU A 497 0.85 -7.17 -21.11
CA GLU A 497 0.02 -6.11 -20.52
C GLU A 497 -0.08 -6.21 -18.96
N GLY A 498 1.08 -6.11 -18.30
CA GLY A 498 1.23 -5.89 -16.86
C GLY A 498 0.57 -6.95 -15.99
N THR A 499 -0.10 -6.54 -14.92
CA THR A 499 -0.87 -7.46 -14.06
C THR A 499 -2.21 -7.89 -14.69
N GLY A 500 -2.48 -7.50 -15.94
CA GLY A 500 -3.47 -8.16 -16.80
C GLY A 500 -2.95 -9.50 -17.32
N SER A 501 -1.74 -9.50 -17.88
CA SER A 501 -1.06 -10.71 -18.36
C SER A 501 -0.50 -11.58 -17.23
N LEU A 502 0.11 -10.97 -16.21
CA LEU A 502 0.82 -11.67 -15.13
C LEU A 502 0.01 -11.63 -13.83
N VAL A 503 -0.60 -12.75 -13.45
CA VAL A 503 -1.15 -12.90 -12.10
C VAL A 503 -0.04 -13.44 -11.20
N LEU A 504 0.35 -12.65 -10.20
CA LEU A 504 1.52 -12.91 -9.36
C LEU A 504 1.10 -13.53 -8.03
N ASP A 505 1.73 -14.66 -7.69
CA ASP A 505 1.91 -15.18 -6.34
C ASP A 505 3.27 -14.67 -5.87
N ARG A 506 3.27 -13.51 -5.20
CA ARG A 506 4.48 -12.75 -4.87
C ARG A 506 5.33 -13.43 -3.80
N PRO A 507 4.77 -13.92 -2.66
CA PRO A 507 5.55 -14.62 -1.65
C PRO A 507 6.28 -15.86 -2.19
N HIS A 508 5.64 -16.59 -3.11
CA HIS A 508 6.23 -17.79 -3.73
C HIS A 508 6.90 -17.51 -5.09
N ARG A 509 7.04 -16.23 -5.48
CA ARG A 509 7.64 -15.75 -6.74
C ARG A 509 7.21 -16.56 -7.96
N THR A 510 5.91 -16.83 -8.07
CA THR A 510 5.30 -17.57 -9.17
C THR A 510 4.37 -16.66 -9.97
N ALA A 511 4.52 -16.62 -11.29
CA ALA A 511 3.73 -15.78 -12.18
C ALA A 511 2.95 -16.65 -13.17
N TYR A 512 1.63 -16.61 -13.05
CA TYR A 512 0.70 -17.35 -13.89
C TYR A 512 0.32 -16.49 -15.10
N MET A 513 0.35 -17.08 -16.30
CA MET A 513 0.13 -16.34 -17.55
C MET A 513 -0.61 -17.17 -18.61
N ALA A 514 -1.85 -16.78 -18.92
CA ALA A 514 -2.54 -17.22 -20.13
C ALA A 514 -1.85 -16.62 -21.37
N ILE A 515 -1.50 -17.47 -22.34
CA ILE A 515 -0.89 -17.04 -23.60
C ILE A 515 -1.96 -16.43 -24.50
N SER A 516 -1.72 -15.21 -24.97
CA SER A 516 -2.67 -14.45 -25.79
C SER A 516 -1.93 -13.47 -26.72
N GLU A 517 -2.67 -12.74 -27.56
CA GLU A 517 -2.12 -11.64 -28.37
C GLU A 517 -1.54 -10.48 -27.53
N ARG A 518 -1.79 -10.45 -26.23
CA ARG A 518 -1.31 -9.46 -25.26
C ARG A 518 -0.28 -10.02 -24.25
N SER A 519 0.02 -11.32 -24.33
CA SER A 519 0.82 -12.06 -23.34
C SER A 519 1.85 -12.98 -24.02
N ASP A 520 3.00 -12.42 -24.44
CA ASP A 520 4.07 -13.18 -25.11
C ASP A 520 4.92 -14.00 -24.11
N GLN A 521 4.91 -15.32 -24.28
CA GLN A 521 5.62 -16.27 -23.41
C GLN A 521 7.14 -16.04 -23.34
N LYS A 522 7.80 -15.57 -24.42
CA LYS A 522 9.26 -15.34 -24.41
C LYS A 522 9.61 -14.05 -23.67
N LEU A 523 8.78 -13.03 -23.81
CA LEU A 523 8.90 -11.79 -23.06
C LEU A 523 8.63 -12.02 -21.57
N ALA A 524 7.58 -12.76 -21.20
CA ALA A 524 7.30 -13.14 -19.81
C ALA A 524 8.45 -13.93 -19.17
N ARG A 525 9.05 -14.90 -19.87
CA ARG A 525 10.27 -15.61 -19.40
C ARG A 525 11.51 -14.71 -19.28
N THR A 526 11.55 -13.59 -20.00
CA THR A 526 12.64 -12.61 -19.91
C THR A 526 12.43 -11.69 -18.71
N TRP A 527 11.18 -11.23 -18.51
CA TRP A 527 10.74 -10.54 -17.31
C TRP A 527 11.05 -11.37 -16.05
N ALA A 528 10.64 -12.64 -16.03
CA ALA A 528 10.82 -13.54 -14.90
C ALA A 528 12.28 -13.71 -14.48
N ARG A 529 13.21 -13.75 -15.44
CA ARG A 529 14.66 -13.85 -15.17
C ARG A 529 15.21 -12.60 -14.47
N VAL A 530 14.66 -11.42 -14.77
CA VAL A 530 15.08 -10.16 -14.13
C VAL A 530 14.42 -10.03 -12.75
N MET A 531 13.13 -10.31 -12.65
CA MET A 531 12.37 -10.16 -11.40
C MET A 531 12.54 -11.31 -10.40
N GLY A 532 13.25 -12.39 -10.77
CA GLY A 532 13.46 -13.56 -9.89
C GLY A 532 12.27 -14.51 -9.75
N TYR A 533 11.37 -14.51 -10.74
CA TYR A 533 10.13 -15.31 -10.76
C TYR A 533 10.25 -16.62 -11.55
N GLU A 534 9.42 -17.60 -11.20
CA GLU A 534 9.05 -18.73 -12.06
C GLU A 534 7.76 -18.36 -12.83
N VAL A 535 7.76 -18.47 -14.17
CA VAL A 535 6.54 -18.28 -14.97
C VAL A 535 5.93 -19.62 -15.32
N ILE A 536 4.63 -19.77 -15.03
CA ILE A 536 3.78 -20.89 -15.45
C ILE A 536 2.88 -20.37 -16.59
N PRO A 537 3.27 -20.57 -17.86
CA PRO A 537 2.47 -20.19 -19.01
C PRO A 537 1.51 -21.33 -19.38
N PHE A 538 0.28 -20.98 -19.76
CA PHE A 538 -0.76 -21.95 -20.14
C PHE A 538 -1.68 -21.40 -21.23
N HIS A 539 -2.52 -22.26 -21.78
CA HIS A 539 -3.52 -21.93 -22.79
C HIS A 539 -4.91 -21.94 -22.14
N ALA A 540 -5.68 -20.87 -22.35
CA ALA A 540 -7.04 -20.77 -21.82
C ALA A 540 -7.98 -20.12 -22.84
N THR A 541 -9.20 -20.64 -22.91
CA THR A 541 -10.21 -20.24 -23.90
C THR A 541 -11.49 -19.71 -23.23
N ASP A 542 -12.22 -18.87 -23.95
CA ASP A 542 -13.60 -18.52 -23.64
C ASP A 542 -14.60 -19.58 -24.13
N GLY A 543 -15.90 -19.40 -23.85
CA GLY A 543 -16.96 -20.34 -24.25
C GLY A 543 -17.11 -20.57 -25.77
N HIS A 544 -16.38 -19.83 -26.60
CA HIS A 544 -16.35 -19.96 -28.06
C HIS A 544 -15.00 -20.49 -28.58
N GLY A 545 -14.11 -20.95 -27.69
CA GLY A 545 -12.78 -21.45 -28.05
C GLY A 545 -11.76 -20.37 -28.41
N ARG A 546 -12.07 -19.09 -28.14
CA ARG A 546 -11.15 -17.97 -28.41
C ARG A 546 -10.20 -17.78 -27.24
N PRO A 547 -8.90 -17.44 -27.45
CA PRO A 547 -7.97 -17.22 -26.35
C PRO A 547 -8.44 -16.14 -25.38
N ILE A 548 -8.29 -16.38 -24.08
CA ILE A 548 -8.51 -15.37 -23.05
C ILE A 548 -7.42 -14.31 -23.15
N TYR A 549 -7.81 -13.04 -23.31
CA TYR A 549 -6.89 -11.95 -23.60
C TYR A 549 -5.95 -11.62 -22.42
N HIS A 550 -6.47 -11.59 -21.18
CA HIS A 550 -5.72 -11.35 -19.94
C HIS A 550 -5.99 -12.44 -18.90
N THR A 551 -4.94 -12.92 -18.25
CA THR A 551 -5.01 -13.92 -17.17
C THR A 551 -5.87 -13.45 -16.01
N ASN A 552 -5.85 -12.16 -15.68
CA ASN A 552 -6.58 -11.62 -14.54
C ASN A 552 -8.11 -11.59 -14.69
N VAL A 553 -8.71 -11.96 -15.83
CA VAL A 553 -10.18 -12.13 -15.90
C VAL A 553 -10.64 -13.49 -15.40
N MET A 554 -9.71 -14.45 -15.33
CA MET A 554 -9.97 -15.85 -15.01
C MET A 554 -9.22 -16.34 -13.76
N MET A 555 -8.37 -15.51 -13.17
CA MET A 555 -7.55 -15.86 -12.02
C MET A 555 -7.23 -14.64 -11.13
N CYS A 556 -7.37 -14.81 -9.82
CA CYS A 556 -6.84 -13.92 -8.79
C CYS A 556 -6.09 -14.76 -7.74
N ILE A 557 -5.02 -14.22 -7.18
CA ILE A 557 -4.27 -14.81 -6.07
C ILE A 557 -4.22 -13.78 -4.93
N GLY A 558 -4.77 -14.14 -3.78
CA GLY A 558 -4.62 -13.45 -2.50
C GLY A 558 -3.62 -14.18 -1.61
N THR A 559 -3.49 -13.76 -0.35
CA THR A 559 -2.46 -14.24 0.59
C THR A 559 -2.67 -15.70 1.01
N HIS A 560 -3.93 -16.15 1.10
CA HIS A 560 -4.30 -17.52 1.49
C HIS A 560 -5.32 -18.18 0.55
N VAL A 561 -5.95 -17.42 -0.34
CA VAL A 561 -7.02 -17.91 -1.24
C VAL A 561 -6.73 -17.52 -2.68
N ALA A 562 -7.00 -18.43 -3.61
CA ALA A 562 -6.88 -18.19 -5.05
C ALA A 562 -8.19 -18.48 -5.76
N VAL A 563 -8.63 -17.57 -6.63
CA VAL A 563 -9.78 -17.78 -7.51
C VAL A 563 -9.26 -18.23 -8.87
N PHE A 564 -9.81 -19.30 -9.45
CA PHE A 564 -9.32 -19.84 -10.73
C PHE A 564 -10.42 -20.48 -11.58
N CYS A 565 -10.59 -20.01 -12.83
CA CYS A 565 -11.47 -20.66 -13.80
C CYS A 565 -10.78 -21.88 -14.43
N ALA A 566 -10.74 -22.99 -13.69
CA ALA A 566 -10.12 -24.23 -14.15
C ALA A 566 -10.74 -24.76 -15.47
N GLU A 567 -12.04 -24.53 -15.69
CA GLU A 567 -12.75 -24.90 -16.93
C GLU A 567 -12.20 -24.20 -18.19
N SER A 568 -11.59 -23.03 -18.05
CA SER A 568 -11.02 -22.28 -19.19
C SER A 568 -9.76 -22.92 -19.76
N VAL A 569 -9.02 -23.70 -18.96
CA VAL A 569 -7.79 -24.39 -19.36
C VAL A 569 -8.13 -25.79 -19.85
N GLU A 570 -8.17 -25.99 -21.17
CA GLU A 570 -8.60 -27.26 -21.77
C GLU A 570 -7.59 -28.40 -21.52
N ASP A 571 -6.28 -28.14 -21.66
CA ASP A 571 -5.23 -29.14 -21.40
C ASP A 571 -5.24 -29.54 -19.91
N SER A 572 -5.50 -30.82 -19.67
CA SER A 572 -5.61 -31.37 -18.31
C SER A 572 -4.30 -31.36 -17.54
N ARG A 573 -3.15 -31.32 -18.22
CA ARG A 573 -1.80 -31.24 -17.60
C ARG A 573 -1.49 -29.82 -17.18
N GLU A 574 -1.79 -28.83 -18.03
CA GLU A 574 -1.64 -27.41 -17.66
C GLU A 574 -2.58 -27.08 -16.49
N ARG A 575 -3.84 -27.54 -16.55
CA ARG A 575 -4.82 -27.36 -15.48
C ARG A 575 -4.41 -28.03 -14.16
N ALA A 576 -3.89 -29.26 -14.21
CA ALA A 576 -3.38 -29.95 -13.03
C ALA A 576 -2.15 -29.23 -12.44
N LEU A 577 -1.19 -28.82 -13.27
CA LEU A 577 0.01 -28.10 -12.83
C LEU A 577 -0.33 -26.81 -12.07
N ILE A 578 -1.31 -26.04 -12.54
CA ILE A 578 -1.76 -24.81 -11.88
C ILE A 578 -2.40 -25.12 -10.52
N LEU A 579 -3.34 -26.07 -10.47
CA LEU A 579 -4.02 -26.47 -9.24
C LEU A 579 -3.07 -27.04 -8.20
N ASP A 580 -2.14 -27.90 -8.63
CA ASP A 580 -1.16 -28.51 -7.75
C ASP A 580 -0.14 -27.49 -7.24
N ARG A 581 0.26 -26.51 -8.07
CA ARG A 581 1.13 -25.42 -7.61
C ARG A 581 0.45 -24.55 -6.56
N LEU A 582 -0.76 -24.04 -6.82
CA LEU A 582 -1.52 -23.20 -5.88
C LEU A 582 -1.70 -23.90 -4.53
N ARG A 583 -2.08 -25.19 -4.54
CA ARG A 583 -2.20 -26.00 -3.32
C ARG A 583 -0.86 -26.23 -2.63
N SER A 584 0.22 -26.46 -3.37
CA SER A 584 1.56 -26.64 -2.80
C SER A 584 2.11 -25.37 -2.13
N THR A 585 1.63 -24.20 -2.55
CA THR A 585 1.90 -22.89 -1.94
C THR A 585 0.89 -22.51 -0.85
N GLY A 586 0.06 -23.46 -0.40
CA GLY A 586 -0.86 -23.27 0.72
C GLY A 586 -2.17 -22.55 0.40
N HIS A 587 -2.44 -22.22 -0.87
CA HIS A 587 -3.67 -21.53 -1.24
C HIS A 587 -4.88 -22.48 -1.23
N GLU A 588 -5.97 -22.05 -0.61
CA GLU A 588 -7.28 -22.64 -0.87
C GLU A 588 -7.80 -22.14 -2.23
N VAL A 589 -8.23 -23.07 -3.09
CA VAL A 589 -8.57 -22.75 -4.49
C VAL A 589 -10.08 -22.73 -4.70
N VAL A 590 -10.63 -21.52 -4.81
CA VAL A 590 -12.01 -21.25 -5.21
C VAL A 590 -12.11 -21.40 -6.73
N THR A 591 -12.48 -22.60 -7.20
CA THR A 591 -12.71 -22.84 -8.62
C THR A 591 -14.00 -22.20 -9.09
N ILE A 592 -13.94 -21.43 -10.18
CA ILE A 592 -15.10 -20.76 -10.80
C ILE A 592 -15.43 -21.33 -12.18
N THR A 593 -16.71 -21.26 -12.57
CA THR A 593 -17.16 -21.67 -13.91
C THR A 593 -16.82 -20.64 -14.98
N ARG A 594 -16.94 -21.01 -16.26
CA ARG A 594 -16.84 -20.06 -17.39
C ARG A 594 -17.93 -18.98 -17.34
N GLU A 595 -19.11 -19.27 -16.80
CA GLU A 595 -20.19 -18.29 -16.59
C GLU A 595 -19.81 -17.28 -15.50
N GLN A 596 -19.27 -17.74 -14.38
CA GLN A 596 -18.75 -16.88 -13.31
C GLN A 596 -17.57 -16.01 -13.79
N MET A 597 -16.72 -16.54 -14.67
CA MET A 597 -15.68 -15.77 -15.35
C MET A 597 -16.25 -14.65 -16.23
N CYS A 598 -17.35 -14.88 -16.96
CA CYS A 598 -18.08 -13.83 -17.70
C CYS A 598 -18.71 -12.78 -16.77
N HIS A 599 -18.99 -13.13 -15.51
CA HIS A 599 -19.37 -12.20 -14.44
C HIS A 599 -18.16 -11.62 -13.66
N PHE A 600 -16.96 -11.68 -14.24
CA PHE A 600 -15.72 -11.13 -13.68
C PHE A 600 -15.33 -11.68 -12.29
N CYS A 601 -15.80 -12.86 -11.89
CA CYS A 601 -15.36 -13.51 -10.63
C CYS A 601 -13.85 -13.76 -10.57
N GLY A 602 -13.16 -13.89 -11.72
CA GLY A 602 -11.70 -13.97 -11.75
C GLY A 602 -11.00 -12.61 -11.62
N ASN A 603 -11.69 -11.49 -11.91
CA ASN A 603 -11.16 -10.13 -11.93
C ASN A 603 -11.35 -9.37 -10.61
N VAL A 604 -11.17 -10.11 -9.52
CA VAL A 604 -11.16 -9.61 -8.14
C VAL A 604 -9.73 -9.28 -7.70
N LEU A 605 -9.58 -8.49 -6.63
CA LEU A 605 -8.28 -8.07 -6.11
C LEU A 605 -8.28 -8.13 -4.58
N GLU A 606 -7.30 -8.82 -4.00
CA GLU A 606 -6.99 -8.64 -2.58
C GLU A 606 -6.23 -7.32 -2.37
N ILE A 607 -6.65 -6.55 -1.38
CA ILE A 607 -6.09 -5.25 -0.98
C ILE A 607 -5.86 -5.33 0.53
N GLU A 608 -4.72 -4.85 1.04
CA GLU A 608 -4.54 -4.70 2.49
C GLU A 608 -5.48 -3.59 2.99
N SER A 609 -6.18 -3.82 4.10
CA SER A 609 -7.01 -2.80 4.75
C SER A 609 -6.15 -1.73 5.43
N ARG A 610 -6.80 -0.69 5.99
CA ARG A 610 -6.13 0.25 6.92
C ARG A 610 -5.53 -0.40 8.18
N TYR A 611 -5.77 -1.69 8.42
CA TYR A 611 -5.19 -2.47 9.51
C TYR A 611 -4.23 -3.58 9.01
N GLY A 612 -3.85 -3.55 7.72
CA GLY A 612 -2.98 -4.57 7.12
C GLY A 612 -3.64 -5.95 6.96
N ARG A 613 -4.97 -6.06 7.10
CA ARG A 613 -5.72 -7.32 6.92
C ARG A 613 -6.22 -7.47 5.48
N PRO A 614 -6.25 -8.68 4.90
CA PRO A 614 -6.61 -8.87 3.49
C PRO A 614 -8.12 -8.70 3.27
N VAL A 615 -8.50 -7.84 2.32
CA VAL A 615 -9.88 -7.58 1.91
C VAL A 615 -10.01 -7.78 0.41
N MET A 616 -11.03 -8.50 -0.05
CA MET A 616 -11.23 -8.76 -1.48
C MET A 616 -12.19 -7.76 -2.11
N ALA A 617 -11.67 -6.93 -3.02
CA ALA A 617 -12.44 -6.00 -3.82
C ALA A 617 -12.97 -6.67 -5.10
N MET A 618 -14.27 -6.54 -5.37
CA MET A 618 -14.95 -7.16 -6.51
C MET A 618 -16.13 -6.33 -7.04
N SER A 619 -16.66 -6.65 -8.22
CA SER A 619 -17.90 -6.03 -8.67
C SER A 619 -19.11 -6.66 -7.97
N THR A 620 -20.21 -5.92 -7.86
CA THR A 620 -21.49 -6.47 -7.38
C THR A 620 -21.97 -7.64 -8.27
N GLY A 621 -21.64 -7.62 -9.57
CA GLY A 621 -21.85 -8.75 -10.48
C GLY A 621 -21.09 -10.00 -10.04
N ALA A 622 -19.78 -9.88 -9.85
CA ALA A 622 -18.94 -10.97 -9.35
C ALA A 622 -19.41 -11.48 -7.97
N TYR A 623 -19.72 -10.57 -7.04
CA TYR A 623 -20.20 -10.90 -5.69
C TYR A 623 -21.44 -11.80 -5.71
N HIS A 624 -22.42 -11.49 -6.57
CA HIS A 624 -23.63 -12.29 -6.72
C HIS A 624 -23.44 -13.56 -7.55
N ALA A 625 -22.50 -13.57 -8.50
CA ALA A 625 -22.20 -14.74 -9.33
C ALA A 625 -21.43 -15.83 -8.57
N PHE A 626 -20.62 -15.50 -7.55
CA PHE A 626 -20.11 -16.49 -6.60
C PHE A 626 -21.26 -17.23 -5.89
N THR A 627 -21.10 -18.53 -5.63
CA THR A 627 -22.07 -19.27 -4.81
C THR A 627 -21.96 -18.89 -3.33
N PRO A 628 -22.97 -19.18 -2.48
CA PRO A 628 -22.85 -18.99 -1.03
C PRO A 628 -21.62 -19.68 -0.43
N GLU A 629 -21.29 -20.88 -0.91
CA GLU A 629 -20.17 -21.70 -0.44
C GLU A 629 -18.83 -21.09 -0.87
N GLN A 630 -18.71 -20.61 -2.12
CA GLN A 630 -17.52 -19.90 -2.57
C GLN A 630 -17.29 -18.60 -1.78
N ARG A 631 -18.36 -17.84 -1.46
CA ARG A 631 -18.27 -16.65 -0.59
C ARG A 631 -17.90 -17.02 0.85
N GLN A 632 -18.35 -18.16 1.35
CA GLN A 632 -17.99 -18.64 2.70
C GLN A 632 -16.50 -18.96 2.77
N VAL A 633 -15.95 -19.73 1.82
CA VAL A 633 -14.50 -19.98 1.72
C VAL A 633 -13.72 -18.68 1.61
N LEU A 634 -14.16 -17.71 0.80
CA LEU A 634 -13.51 -16.40 0.73
C LEU A 634 -13.49 -15.69 2.10
N ARG A 635 -14.59 -15.72 2.87
CA ARG A 635 -14.69 -15.10 4.21
C ARG A 635 -13.93 -15.85 5.31
N GLU A 636 -13.46 -17.06 5.07
CA GLU A 636 -12.58 -17.78 6.01
C GLU A 636 -11.12 -17.30 5.93
N HIS A 637 -10.74 -16.64 4.83
CA HIS A 637 -9.39 -16.14 4.55
C HIS A 637 -9.28 -14.62 4.47
N LEU A 638 -10.40 -13.90 4.48
CA LEU A 638 -10.49 -12.46 4.18
C LEU A 638 -11.35 -11.74 5.22
N ASP A 639 -10.90 -10.56 5.63
CA ASP A 639 -11.57 -9.70 6.62
C ASP A 639 -12.94 -9.20 6.13
N ASP A 640 -13.04 -8.87 4.84
CA ASP A 640 -14.31 -8.59 4.18
C ASP A 640 -14.27 -8.83 2.66
N LEU A 641 -15.46 -8.89 2.04
CA LEU A 641 -15.69 -8.89 0.60
C LEU A 641 -16.37 -7.58 0.21
N VAL A 642 -15.57 -6.59 -0.20
CA VAL A 642 -16.03 -5.25 -0.54
C VAL A 642 -16.41 -5.19 -2.03
N HIS A 643 -17.60 -4.67 -2.34
CA HIS A 643 -18.09 -4.64 -3.72
C HIS A 643 -18.78 -3.34 -4.12
N ALA A 644 -18.72 -3.02 -5.42
CA ALA A 644 -19.40 -1.90 -6.05
C ALA A 644 -20.01 -2.32 -7.39
N ASP A 645 -21.13 -1.70 -7.79
CA ASP A 645 -21.66 -1.91 -9.14
C ASP A 645 -20.84 -1.09 -10.14
N ILE A 646 -20.19 -1.79 -11.07
CA ILE A 646 -19.36 -1.22 -12.14
C ILE A 646 -19.74 -1.80 -13.52
N ARG A 647 -21.01 -2.20 -13.67
CA ARG A 647 -21.52 -2.93 -14.84
C ARG A 647 -21.22 -2.25 -16.18
N THR A 648 -21.24 -0.92 -16.28
CA THR A 648 -20.97 -0.24 -17.56
C THR A 648 -19.48 -0.20 -17.86
N ILE A 649 -18.63 -0.06 -16.84
CA ILE A 649 -17.17 -0.21 -16.98
C ILE A 649 -16.84 -1.63 -17.47
N GLU A 650 -17.45 -2.66 -16.85
CA GLU A 650 -17.29 -4.06 -17.25
C GLU A 650 -17.76 -4.32 -18.68
N VAL A 651 -18.99 -3.91 -19.03
CA VAL A 651 -19.61 -4.24 -20.32
C VAL A 651 -19.02 -3.43 -21.48
N VAL A 652 -18.65 -2.17 -21.27
CA VAL A 652 -18.11 -1.30 -22.35
C VAL A 652 -16.59 -1.34 -22.42
N GLY A 653 -15.91 -1.39 -21.28
CA GLY A 653 -14.45 -1.46 -21.17
C GLY A 653 -13.89 -2.88 -21.12
N GLY A 654 -14.73 -3.89 -20.91
CA GLY A 654 -14.32 -5.30 -20.88
C GLY A 654 -13.34 -5.61 -19.74
N GLY A 655 -13.38 -4.89 -18.62
CA GLY A 655 -12.49 -5.05 -17.47
C GLY A 655 -13.21 -4.72 -16.16
N GLY A 656 -12.90 -5.47 -15.10
CA GLY A 656 -13.56 -5.35 -13.79
C GLY A 656 -12.75 -4.58 -12.76
N VAL A 657 -12.97 -4.92 -11.48
CA VAL A 657 -12.36 -4.22 -10.34
C VAL A 657 -10.84 -4.36 -10.31
N ARG A 658 -10.28 -5.57 -10.54
CA ARG A 658 -8.81 -5.75 -10.59
C ARG A 658 -8.16 -4.90 -11.67
N CYS A 659 -8.79 -4.76 -12.84
CA CYS A 659 -8.23 -3.92 -13.90
C CYS A 659 -8.25 -2.43 -13.50
N SER A 660 -9.26 -1.99 -12.75
CA SER A 660 -9.49 -0.59 -12.37
C SER A 660 -8.52 -0.04 -11.31
N ILE A 661 -7.61 -0.87 -10.80
CA ILE A 661 -6.74 -0.58 -9.65
C ILE A 661 -5.32 -1.04 -9.98
N ALA A 662 -4.33 -0.16 -9.83
CA ALA A 662 -2.92 -0.52 -9.89
C ALA A 662 -2.29 -0.49 -8.48
N GLU A 663 -1.63 -1.58 -8.08
CA GLU A 663 -0.92 -1.70 -6.81
C GLU A 663 0.36 -0.83 -6.78
N LEU A 664 0.54 -0.05 -5.71
CA LEU A 664 1.77 0.64 -5.37
C LEU A 664 2.41 -0.08 -4.17
N MET A 665 3.37 -0.94 -4.48
CA MET A 665 4.09 -1.77 -3.51
C MET A 665 5.08 -0.94 -2.70
#